data_AF-A0A9N9T472-F1
#
_entry.id   AF-A0A9N9T472-F1
#
_cell.length_a   1.000
_cell.length_b   1.000
_cell.length_c   1.000
_cell.angle_alpha   90.00
_cell.angle_beta   90.00
_cell.angle_gamma   90.00
#
_symmetry.space_group_name_H-M   'P 1'
#
loop_
_entity.id
_entity.type
_entity.pdbx_description
1 polymer ?
#
loop_
_entity_poly.entity_id
_entity_poly.type
_entity_poly.pdbx_seq_one_letter_code
_entity_poly.pdbx_strand_id
1 'polypeptide(L)'
;MRNTFRIPNFDQLFDVSGISCDKVVVVSIIGKSPYNLSGLKVKSIGRVIAQKENTDDQECVIDGSYDEENQIVYLHMSSPLDADLFVNEYSAIQKKCEADRKCDDFLAVYDEIKSIFARYLLLIFHISHIVILSHPTCTVDTNYIQYFKAIDSLSQKLSDKITELLKGIDTLSQEWVAAGRFCTPRLIFYFERCPTNITNVKKLEHNLEDKIYFVLKKTRIISSSGCSVFAIPMNDEFVYIEEADSYTDDLGHMVRGLLLDCQPGGAMQLEVPYSSQPGGEKNFKKFLLVHIQQARTKGFDDTVSSGRHQHSQAAHFELPVLKQWIEATKVLYKLLSKQKLVNALCTDTRFSEQRCLKVLPLALARYLEGLPSHYAKVDHEARLAIALTLFRAQARGPVFERYASQLEKDCRAHWENGRQQCEVASLTGNPCKLPKHSSDREHMSGFIYKAVCDCGRKVGAREDPYNVKQANYTFYHQISKECQCSKLEKIQFPQQTKTTKASVSETEESSVSSERSEKDQEKENSSLSETAPAMLTLSTTPGLLPIYSSWSLVCLGASSLYSHNLGLSESHQPGFLSSTNYLLPWDVLVFSKSKQIWPHVNKYTTRGRRGRSTGSLPQFTVKVFIGVEYECSSGHRFMLSSPERMLKAMPGSIVKETGHKIAESDMPLYFPCACRAGKLAQLMRLHVVTPKAPVHCTLDPKVQPGPGAPIFTPTTEGPTKLTQSAYWIMRFPYVYISDKEHYNVNGAARLLQGVFGVTEMDQ
;
A
#
# COMPACT_ATOMS: atom_id res chain seq x y z
N MET A 1 0.77 -3.89 65.21
CA MET A 1 0.83 -4.63 63.92
C MET A 1 0.60 -3.60 62.82
N ARG A 2 1.25 -3.69 61.66
CA ARG A 2 1.09 -2.66 60.62
C ARG A 2 0.05 -3.11 59.60
N ASN A 3 -1.00 -2.32 59.45
CA ASN A 3 -2.08 -2.64 58.52
C ASN A 3 -1.76 -1.97 57.18
N THR A 4 -1.39 -2.77 56.20
CA THR A 4 -1.18 -2.35 54.82
C THR A 4 -2.51 -2.34 54.07
N PHE A 5 -2.65 -1.51 53.03
CA PHE A 5 -3.85 -1.47 52.21
C PHE A 5 -3.51 -0.94 50.82
N ARG A 6 -4.43 -1.05 49.84
CA ARG A 6 -4.22 -0.57 48.47
C ARG A 6 -5.44 0.20 48.01
N ILE A 7 -5.31 1.47 47.69
CA ILE A 7 -6.44 2.31 47.25
C ILE A 7 -6.99 1.77 45.92
N PRO A 8 -8.32 1.50 45.80
CA PRO A 8 -9.42 1.93 46.67
C PRO A 8 -9.90 0.89 47.69
N ASN A 9 -9.22 -0.23 47.87
CA ASN A 9 -9.54 -1.23 48.88
C ASN A 9 -8.95 -0.84 50.26
N PHE A 10 -9.84 -0.66 51.23
CA PHE A 10 -9.49 -0.30 52.62
C PHE A 10 -9.98 -1.36 53.63
N ASP A 11 -10.33 -2.57 53.17
CA ASP A 11 -10.98 -3.60 54.01
C ASP A 11 -10.15 -3.90 55.29
N GLN A 12 -8.82 -3.95 55.16
CA GLN A 12 -7.89 -4.20 56.27
C GLN A 12 -7.81 -3.08 57.33
N LEU A 13 -8.33 -1.88 57.03
CA LEU A 13 -8.35 -0.75 57.97
C LEU A 13 -9.62 -0.70 58.81
N PHE A 14 -10.72 -1.33 58.35
CA PHE A 14 -12.00 -1.30 59.08
C PHE A 14 -11.98 -2.14 60.37
N ASP A 15 -11.02 -3.07 60.50
CA ASP A 15 -10.84 -3.92 61.68
C ASP A 15 -10.03 -3.27 62.81
N VAL A 16 -9.58 -2.01 62.63
CA VAL A 16 -8.71 -1.30 63.59
C VAL A 16 -9.53 -0.62 64.70
N SER A 17 -9.12 -0.81 65.96
CA SER A 17 -9.85 -0.41 67.17
C SER A 17 -9.98 1.12 67.43
N GLY A 18 -9.64 1.98 66.47
CA GLY A 18 -9.64 3.45 66.61
C GLY A 18 -10.12 4.25 65.40
N ILE A 19 -10.62 3.58 64.35
CA ILE A 19 -10.94 4.19 63.03
C ILE A 19 -11.88 5.42 63.09
N SER A 20 -12.74 5.50 64.11
CA SER A 20 -13.73 6.58 64.25
C SER A 20 -13.24 7.77 65.08
N CYS A 21 -12.06 7.69 65.72
CA CYS A 21 -11.56 8.71 66.65
C CYS A 21 -10.13 9.16 66.35
N ASP A 22 -9.32 8.34 65.68
CA ASP A 22 -7.91 8.66 65.42
C ASP A 22 -7.76 9.79 64.41
N LYS A 23 -7.16 10.89 64.86
CA LYS A 23 -6.71 12.00 64.00
C LYS A 23 -5.37 11.63 63.38
N VAL A 24 -5.31 11.60 62.05
CA VAL A 24 -4.14 11.05 61.35
C VAL A 24 -3.38 12.12 60.56
N VAL A 25 -2.06 11.96 60.52
CA VAL A 25 -1.21 12.72 59.58
C VAL A 25 -0.92 11.82 58.39
N VAL A 26 -1.07 12.38 57.19
CA VAL A 26 -0.91 11.62 55.94
C VAL A 26 0.36 12.07 55.23
N VAL A 27 1.28 11.13 55.04
CA VAL A 27 2.57 11.33 54.38
C VAL A 27 2.60 10.48 53.11
N SER A 28 2.74 11.14 51.97
CA SER A 28 2.74 10.49 50.66
C SER A 28 4.10 10.54 49.99
N ILE A 29 4.48 9.45 49.35
CA ILE A 29 5.73 9.29 48.63
C ILE A 29 5.40 9.17 47.15
N ILE A 30 5.93 10.09 46.36
CA ILE A 30 5.81 10.17 44.91
C ILE A 30 7.21 10.32 44.31
N GLY A 31 7.34 10.19 42.99
CA GLY A 31 8.62 10.43 42.32
C GLY A 31 9.02 9.30 41.39
N LYS A 32 10.33 9.24 41.10
CA LYS A 32 10.96 8.21 40.29
C LYS A 32 11.92 7.40 41.16
N SER A 33 11.98 6.09 41.00
CA SER A 33 13.00 5.24 41.60
C SER A 33 14.03 4.74 40.56
N PRO A 34 15.30 4.51 40.97
CA PRO A 34 16.25 3.78 40.15
C PRO A 34 15.90 2.28 40.16
N TYR A 35 16.43 1.54 39.18
CA TYR A 35 16.26 0.08 39.14
C TYR A 35 16.90 -0.56 40.38
N ASN A 36 16.08 -1.16 41.25
CA ASN A 36 16.53 -1.75 42.51
C ASN A 36 15.66 -2.94 42.93
N LEU A 37 16.24 -3.87 43.71
CA LEU A 37 15.56 -5.12 44.11
C LEU A 37 14.30 -4.88 44.96
N SER A 38 14.20 -3.74 45.64
CA SER A 38 13.13 -3.45 46.61
C SER A 38 11.98 -2.61 46.04
N GLY A 39 12.13 -1.99 44.86
CA GLY A 39 11.15 -1.07 44.26
C GLY A 39 10.87 0.19 45.08
N LEU A 40 11.71 0.52 46.08
CA LEU A 40 11.42 1.55 47.06
C LEU A 40 11.93 2.92 46.61
N LYS A 41 11.07 3.95 46.73
CA LYS A 41 11.42 5.36 46.48
C LYS A 41 12.15 6.04 47.64
N VAL A 42 11.93 5.56 48.86
CA VAL A 42 12.59 6.06 50.08
C VAL A 42 12.99 4.87 50.92
N LYS A 43 14.27 4.48 50.87
CA LYS A 43 14.77 3.27 51.55
C LYS A 43 14.53 3.29 53.06
N SER A 44 14.66 4.46 53.68
CA SER A 44 14.49 4.71 55.12
C SER A 44 13.06 4.49 55.64
N ILE A 45 12.06 4.54 54.74
CA ILE A 45 10.63 4.33 55.04
C ILE A 45 10.10 3.07 54.35
N GLY A 46 10.73 2.61 53.27
CA GLY A 46 10.18 1.56 52.42
C GLY A 46 10.09 0.16 53.03
N ARG A 47 10.83 -0.13 54.11
CA ARG A 47 10.60 -1.35 54.93
C ARG A 47 9.20 -1.41 55.56
N VAL A 48 8.44 -0.31 55.55
CA VAL A 48 7.09 -0.20 56.13
C VAL A 48 6.00 -0.63 55.13
N ILE A 49 6.26 -0.63 53.81
CA ILE A 49 5.24 -0.71 52.75
C ILE A 49 5.36 -1.99 51.89
N ALA A 50 6.36 -2.83 52.16
CA ALA A 50 6.69 -3.96 51.28
C ALA A 50 5.80 -5.20 51.48
N GLN A 51 4.80 -5.38 50.62
CA GLN A 51 4.39 -6.70 50.13
C GLN A 51 4.09 -6.63 48.63
N LYS A 52 4.92 -7.29 47.80
CA LYS A 52 4.60 -7.62 46.42
C LYS A 52 3.77 -8.91 46.43
N GLU A 53 2.44 -8.78 46.43
CA GLU A 53 1.60 -9.79 45.80
C GLU A 53 1.02 -9.23 44.51
N ASN A 54 1.18 -10.07 43.49
CA ASN A 54 1.18 -9.73 42.08
C ASN A 54 -0.24 -9.88 41.54
N THR A 55 -1.10 -8.89 41.80
CA THR A 55 -2.50 -8.93 41.35
C THR A 55 -3.03 -7.51 41.16
N ASP A 56 -2.86 -6.96 39.96
CA ASP A 56 -3.92 -6.29 39.17
C ASP A 56 -3.31 -5.55 37.97
N ASP A 57 -4.01 -5.56 36.84
CA ASP A 57 -3.68 -4.91 35.56
C ASP A 57 -3.74 -3.35 35.62
N GLN A 58 -3.42 -2.74 36.76
CA GLN A 58 -3.46 -1.29 36.94
C GLN A 58 -2.08 -0.66 36.73
N GLU A 59 -1.96 0.19 35.71
CA GLU A 59 -0.70 0.88 35.35
C GLU A 59 -0.17 1.81 36.46
N CYS A 60 -1.02 2.28 37.39
CA CYS A 60 -0.60 3.11 38.51
C CYS A 60 -1.32 2.67 39.78
N VAL A 61 -0.56 2.43 40.85
CA VAL A 61 -1.06 1.86 42.11
C VAL A 61 -0.66 2.76 43.27
N ILE A 62 -1.53 2.90 44.28
CA ILE A 62 -1.20 3.57 45.54
C ILE A 62 -1.31 2.55 46.67
N ASP A 63 -0.17 2.15 47.19
CA ASP A 63 -0.06 1.28 48.36
C ASP A 63 -0.02 2.15 49.63
N GLY A 64 -0.72 1.73 50.67
CA GLY A 64 -0.85 2.45 51.94
C GLY A 64 -0.40 1.59 53.11
N SER A 65 0.11 2.22 54.16
CA SER A 65 0.39 1.59 55.45
C SER A 65 -0.06 2.52 56.57
N TYR A 66 -0.84 1.99 57.51
CA TYR A 66 -1.22 2.70 58.72
C TYR A 66 -0.32 2.30 59.90
N ASP A 67 0.32 3.30 60.49
CA ASP A 67 1.07 3.18 61.73
C ASP A 67 0.17 3.60 62.90
N GLU A 68 -0.38 2.62 63.62
CA GLU A 68 -1.27 2.82 64.76
C GLU A 68 -0.58 3.54 65.92
N GLU A 69 0.69 3.20 66.21
CA GLU A 69 1.44 3.76 67.34
C GLU A 69 1.66 5.26 67.15
N ASN A 70 2.02 5.64 65.92
CA ASN A 70 2.28 7.02 65.59
C ASN A 70 1.07 7.72 64.98
N GLN A 71 -0.08 7.07 64.72
CA GLN A 71 -1.22 7.63 63.98
C GLN A 71 -0.82 8.31 62.66
N ILE A 72 0.00 7.64 61.86
CA ILE A 72 0.48 8.13 60.56
C ILE A 72 0.00 7.21 59.45
N VAL A 73 -0.55 7.78 58.38
CA VAL A 73 -0.84 7.07 57.14
C VAL A 73 0.29 7.36 56.15
N TYR A 74 1.01 6.32 55.76
CA TYR A 74 2.00 6.39 54.68
C TYR A 74 1.36 5.93 53.38
N LEU A 75 1.49 6.74 52.31
CA LEU A 75 1.08 6.35 50.96
C LEU A 75 2.30 6.28 50.05
N HIS A 76 2.35 5.27 49.20
CA HIS A 76 3.39 5.08 48.21
C HIS A 76 2.74 4.94 46.84
N MET A 77 2.97 5.94 45.98
CA MET A 77 2.48 5.92 44.61
C MET A 77 3.51 5.22 43.71
N SER A 78 3.12 4.10 43.12
CA SER A 78 3.88 3.28 42.18
C SER A 78 3.37 3.52 40.76
N SER A 79 4.27 3.83 39.81
CA SER A 79 3.86 4.15 38.43
C SER A 79 4.89 3.64 37.41
N PRO A 80 4.56 3.61 36.11
CA PRO A 80 5.50 3.15 35.06
C PRO A 80 6.63 4.16 34.82
N LEU A 81 6.69 5.28 35.57
CA LEU A 81 7.85 6.17 35.63
C LEU A 81 8.97 5.62 36.52
N ASP A 82 8.68 4.61 37.32
CA ASP A 82 9.64 3.89 38.14
C ASP A 82 10.34 2.82 37.30
N ALA A 83 11.67 2.72 37.40
CA ALA A 83 12.46 1.88 36.50
C ALA A 83 12.08 0.39 36.60
N ASP A 84 11.80 -0.11 37.81
CA ASP A 84 11.44 -1.52 38.02
C ASP A 84 10.09 -1.87 37.41
N LEU A 85 9.09 -1.01 37.57
CA LEU A 85 7.75 -1.20 37.03
C LEU A 85 7.76 -1.07 35.52
N PHE A 86 8.48 -0.08 34.99
CA PHE A 86 8.64 0.09 33.55
C PHE A 86 9.24 -1.16 32.88
N VAL A 87 10.27 -1.77 33.49
CA VAL A 87 10.90 -3.00 32.95
C VAL A 87 9.94 -4.19 33.02
N ASN A 88 9.19 -4.35 34.11
CA ASN A 88 8.24 -5.44 34.27
C ASN A 88 7.04 -5.32 33.30
N GLU A 89 6.54 -4.10 33.10
CA GLU A 89 5.40 -3.81 32.25
C GLU A 89 5.78 -3.59 30.77
N TYR A 90 7.07 -3.56 30.44
CA TYR A 90 7.54 -3.30 29.07
C TYR A 90 6.89 -4.22 28.03
N SER A 91 6.74 -5.51 28.35
CA SER A 91 6.10 -6.47 27.47
C SER A 91 4.60 -6.19 27.23
N ALA A 92 3.91 -5.66 28.25
CA ALA A 92 2.51 -5.25 28.14
C ALA A 92 2.37 -3.96 27.34
N ILE A 93 3.24 -2.98 27.57
CA ILE A 93 3.31 -1.73 26.79
C ILE A 93 3.59 -2.04 25.31
N GLN A 94 4.53 -2.95 25.02
CA GLN A 94 4.83 -3.39 23.67
C GLN A 94 3.61 -4.06 23.01
N LYS A 95 2.93 -4.96 23.73
CA LYS A 95 1.69 -5.58 23.23
C LYS A 95 0.60 -4.56 22.93
N LYS A 96 0.46 -3.50 23.75
CA LYS A 96 -0.50 -2.41 23.47
C LYS A 96 -0.14 -1.67 22.18
N CYS A 97 1.13 -1.35 21.97
CA CYS A 97 1.60 -0.76 20.71
C CYS A 97 1.35 -1.66 19.49
N GLU A 98 1.44 -2.99 19.65
CA GLU A 98 1.26 -3.95 18.54
C GLU A 98 -0.20 -4.34 18.27
N ALA A 99 -1.04 -4.42 19.30
CA ALA A 99 -2.43 -4.86 19.23
C ALA A 99 -3.35 -3.78 18.64
N ASP A 100 -3.13 -2.51 19.00
CA ASP A 100 -3.85 -1.37 18.42
C ASP A 100 -3.21 -0.93 17.10
N ARG A 101 -3.23 -1.86 16.12
CA ARG A 101 -2.81 -1.72 14.70
C ARG A 101 -3.46 -0.55 13.93
N LYS A 102 -4.07 0.41 14.63
CA LYS A 102 -4.68 1.60 14.07
C LYS A 102 -3.89 2.88 14.31
N CYS A 103 -3.01 3.04 15.31
CA CYS A 103 -2.18 4.26 15.39
C CYS A 103 -1.17 4.44 16.53
N ASP A 104 -1.04 3.55 17.52
CA ASP A 104 -0.38 4.00 18.75
C ASP A 104 1.10 3.66 18.78
N ASP A 105 1.87 4.56 18.15
CA ASP A 105 3.28 4.78 18.44
C ASP A 105 3.49 4.92 19.96
N PHE A 106 4.67 4.56 20.46
CA PHE A 106 5.02 4.58 21.88
C PHE A 106 4.66 5.91 22.55
N LEU A 107 4.78 7.02 21.84
CA LEU A 107 4.45 8.36 22.35
C LEU A 107 2.96 8.54 22.69
N ALA A 108 2.05 7.89 21.96
CA ALA A 108 0.62 7.94 22.26
C ALA A 108 0.29 7.17 23.54
N VAL A 109 0.81 5.94 23.67
CA VAL A 109 0.69 5.14 24.90
C VAL A 109 1.36 5.86 26.08
N TYR A 110 2.51 6.48 25.86
CA TYR A 110 3.20 7.25 26.89
C TYR A 110 2.40 8.48 27.33
N ASP A 111 1.65 9.14 26.44
CA ASP A 111 0.76 10.25 26.81
C ASP A 111 -0.40 9.78 27.71
N GLU A 112 -0.87 8.54 27.57
CA GLU A 112 -1.84 7.92 28.49
C GLU A 112 -1.22 7.69 29.86
N ILE A 113 0.00 7.11 29.91
CA ILE A 113 0.76 6.89 31.16
C ILE A 113 0.98 8.22 31.88
N LYS A 114 1.43 9.28 31.19
CA LYS A 114 1.58 10.62 31.77
C LYS A 114 0.26 11.16 32.32
N SER A 115 -0.84 10.95 31.59
CA SER A 115 -2.17 11.42 31.99
C SER A 115 -2.71 10.66 33.20
N ILE A 116 -2.44 9.36 33.30
CA ILE A 116 -2.75 8.54 34.48
C ILE A 116 -1.92 9.05 35.67
N PHE A 117 -0.61 9.16 35.50
CA PHE A 117 0.29 9.67 36.53
C PHE A 117 -0.16 11.04 37.07
N ALA A 118 -0.51 11.98 36.19
CA ALA A 118 -0.96 13.31 36.59
C ALA A 118 -2.27 13.31 37.40
N ARG A 119 -3.22 12.41 37.08
CA ARG A 119 -4.49 12.28 37.81
C ARG A 119 -4.29 11.70 39.21
N TYR A 120 -3.43 10.69 39.33
CA TYR A 120 -3.08 10.10 40.61
C TYR A 120 -2.23 11.06 41.46
N LEU A 121 -1.35 11.84 40.83
CA LEU A 121 -0.61 12.90 41.50
C LEU A 121 -1.55 13.98 42.05
N LEU A 122 -2.59 14.38 41.29
CA LEU A 122 -3.65 15.27 41.80
C LEU A 122 -4.37 14.66 43.00
N LEU A 123 -4.75 13.37 42.94
CA LEU A 123 -5.37 12.67 44.06
C LEU A 123 -4.51 12.75 45.32
N ILE A 124 -3.21 12.43 45.21
CA ILE A 124 -2.25 12.51 46.32
C ILE A 124 -2.23 13.91 46.95
N PHE A 125 -2.22 14.97 46.14
CA PHE A 125 -2.24 16.34 46.67
C PHE A 125 -3.54 16.72 47.39
N HIS A 126 -4.67 16.08 47.10
CA HIS A 126 -5.93 16.32 47.85
C HIS A 126 -6.03 15.51 49.15
N ILE A 127 -5.31 14.39 49.25
CA ILE A 127 -5.45 13.44 50.38
C ILE A 127 -4.25 13.45 51.34
N SER A 128 -3.27 14.35 51.18
CA SER A 128 -2.01 14.34 51.95
C SER A 128 -1.78 15.63 52.72
N HIS A 129 -1.03 15.53 53.83
CA HIS A 129 -0.45 16.69 54.52
C HIS A 129 0.96 16.97 54.04
N ILE A 130 1.77 15.92 53.88
CA ILE A 130 3.17 16.02 53.47
C ILE A 130 3.35 15.12 52.25
N VAL A 131 3.98 15.65 51.21
CA VAL A 131 4.27 14.94 49.97
C VAL A 131 5.79 14.95 49.76
N ILE A 132 6.40 13.77 49.72
CA ILE A 132 7.83 13.57 49.50
C ILE A 132 8.02 13.20 48.03
N LEU A 133 8.73 14.04 47.29
CA LEU A 133 9.15 13.80 45.91
C LEU A 133 10.54 13.16 45.91
N SER A 134 10.59 11.86 45.66
CA SER A 134 11.84 11.13 45.49
C SER A 134 12.40 11.25 44.07
N HIS A 135 13.70 11.48 43.98
CA HIS A 135 14.42 11.46 42.71
C HIS A 135 15.78 10.75 42.87
N PRO A 136 16.18 9.88 41.93
CA PRO A 136 17.39 9.07 42.05
C PRO A 136 18.68 9.88 42.00
N THR A 137 18.65 11.08 41.42
CA THR A 137 19.82 11.96 41.27
C THR A 137 19.55 13.32 41.91
N CYS A 138 20.59 14.01 42.38
CA CYS A 138 20.52 15.36 42.96
C CYS A 138 20.21 16.49 41.95
N THR A 139 19.66 16.17 40.78
CA THR A 139 19.27 17.12 39.74
C THR A 139 17.76 17.25 39.70
N VAL A 140 17.25 18.48 39.77
CA VAL A 140 15.81 18.75 39.71
C VAL A 140 15.28 18.42 38.31
N ASP A 141 14.33 17.48 38.23
CA ASP A 141 13.67 17.13 36.97
C ASP A 141 12.65 18.19 36.57
N THR A 142 12.91 18.86 35.45
CA THR A 142 12.06 19.93 34.90
C THR A 142 10.75 19.42 34.34
N ASN A 143 10.59 18.12 34.08
CA ASN A 143 9.32 17.54 33.62
C ASN A 143 8.21 17.71 34.65
N TYR A 144 8.53 17.72 35.95
CA TYR A 144 7.55 17.99 37.01
C TYR A 144 6.90 19.36 36.90
N ILE A 145 7.55 20.35 36.27
CA ILE A 145 6.95 21.66 36.01
C ILE A 145 5.73 21.51 35.09
N GLN A 146 5.81 20.65 34.08
CA GLN A 146 4.69 20.39 33.17
C GLN A 146 3.55 19.68 33.91
N TYR A 147 3.88 18.67 34.74
CA TYR A 147 2.91 17.98 35.57
C TYR A 147 2.20 18.92 36.56
N PHE A 148 2.94 19.76 37.30
CA PHE A 148 2.34 20.69 38.25
C PHE A 148 1.41 21.71 37.59
N LYS A 149 1.79 22.25 36.42
CA LYS A 149 0.91 23.14 35.65
C LYS A 149 -0.34 22.43 35.11
N ALA A 150 -0.18 21.20 34.64
CA ALA A 150 -1.29 20.39 34.15
C ALA A 150 -2.28 20.05 35.29
N ILE A 151 -1.76 19.74 36.47
CA ILE A 151 -2.52 19.41 37.68
C ILE A 151 -3.23 20.63 38.24
N ASP A 152 -2.58 21.79 38.29
CA ASP A 152 -3.24 23.04 38.70
C ASP A 152 -4.43 23.37 37.78
N SER A 153 -4.23 23.29 36.46
CA SER A 153 -5.33 23.48 35.50
C SER A 153 -6.42 22.42 35.63
N LEU A 154 -6.06 21.17 35.95
CA LEU A 154 -7.03 20.09 36.15
C LEU A 154 -7.82 20.28 37.45
N SER A 155 -7.16 20.68 38.53
CA SER A 155 -7.75 20.99 39.83
C SER A 155 -8.80 22.09 39.70
N GLN A 156 -8.47 23.19 39.02
CA GLN A 156 -9.41 24.30 38.78
C GLN A 156 -10.65 23.85 37.99
N LYS A 157 -10.48 23.00 36.97
CA LYS A 157 -11.60 22.45 36.17
C LYS A 157 -12.47 21.46 36.94
N LEU A 158 -11.91 20.79 37.94
CA LEU A 158 -12.62 19.77 38.73
C LEU A 158 -13.13 20.30 40.07
N SER A 159 -12.75 21.52 40.48
CA SER A 159 -13.09 22.12 41.77
C SER A 159 -14.58 22.01 42.10
N ASP A 160 -15.46 22.44 41.20
CA ASP A 160 -16.92 22.41 41.41
C ASP A 160 -17.44 20.99 41.66
N LYS A 161 -16.93 20.02 40.89
CA LYS A 161 -17.31 18.61 40.99
C LYS A 161 -16.79 17.96 42.26
N ILE A 162 -15.57 18.32 42.67
CA ILE A 162 -14.97 17.85 43.93
C ILE A 162 -15.80 18.36 45.10
N THR A 163 -16.13 19.66 45.13
CA THR A 163 -16.97 20.25 46.17
C THR A 163 -18.37 19.63 46.21
N GLU A 164 -19.01 19.38 45.06
CA GLU A 164 -20.31 18.71 45.00
C GLU A 164 -20.28 17.29 45.58
N LEU A 165 -19.22 16.53 45.26
CA LEU A 165 -19.06 15.16 45.77
C LEU A 165 -18.74 15.11 47.26
N LEU A 166 -17.94 16.04 47.76
CA LEU A 166 -17.60 16.12 49.19
C LEU A 166 -18.78 16.62 50.04
N LYS A 167 -19.68 17.44 49.49
CA LYS A 167 -20.95 17.80 50.15
C LYS A 167 -21.83 16.60 50.47
N GLY A 168 -21.70 15.49 49.74
CA GLY A 168 -22.43 14.25 50.00
C GLY A 168 -21.97 13.48 51.25
N ILE A 169 -20.90 13.93 51.91
CA ILE A 169 -20.37 13.32 53.14
C ILE A 169 -20.69 14.25 54.31
N ASP A 170 -21.76 13.93 55.05
CA ASP A 170 -22.30 14.77 56.13
C ASP A 170 -21.32 14.99 57.31
N THR A 171 -20.27 14.18 57.42
CA THR A 171 -19.29 14.23 58.52
C THR A 171 -18.13 15.19 58.30
N LEU A 172 -18.02 15.86 57.14
CA LEU A 172 -16.90 16.75 56.82
C LEU A 172 -17.16 18.20 57.25
N SER A 173 -16.08 18.94 57.55
CA SER A 173 -16.16 20.36 57.87
C SER A 173 -16.56 21.20 56.63
N GLN A 174 -17.26 22.32 56.85
CA GLN A 174 -17.66 23.21 55.75
C GLN A 174 -16.44 23.82 55.04
N GLU A 175 -15.34 24.03 55.76
CA GLU A 175 -14.09 24.57 55.22
C GLU A 175 -13.34 23.55 54.35
N TRP A 176 -13.30 22.26 54.74
CA TRP A 176 -12.78 21.19 53.88
C TRP A 176 -13.59 21.10 52.58
N VAL A 177 -14.93 21.08 52.68
CA VAL A 177 -15.81 21.00 51.50
C VAL A 177 -15.62 22.19 50.56
N ALA A 178 -15.48 23.41 51.11
CA ALA A 178 -15.25 24.62 50.33
C ALA A 178 -13.88 24.63 49.63
N ALA A 179 -12.82 24.16 50.32
CA ALA A 179 -11.47 24.08 49.77
C ALA A 179 -11.23 22.85 48.89
N GLY A 180 -12.09 21.83 48.96
CA GLY A 180 -11.91 20.54 48.30
C GLY A 180 -10.78 19.67 48.87
N ARG A 181 -10.19 20.07 50.01
CA ARG A 181 -9.06 19.43 50.70
C ARG A 181 -8.99 19.89 52.17
N PHE A 182 -8.43 19.05 53.04
CA PHE A 182 -8.26 19.36 54.47
C PHE A 182 -7.03 20.22 54.77
N CYS A 183 -6.03 20.25 53.88
CA CYS A 183 -4.91 21.18 53.96
C CYS A 183 -4.25 21.40 52.60
N THR A 184 -3.39 22.43 52.50
CA THR A 184 -2.47 22.57 51.37
C THR A 184 -1.18 21.80 51.70
N PRO A 185 -0.86 20.70 51.00
CA PRO A 185 0.26 19.85 51.37
C PRO A 185 1.62 20.53 51.20
N ARG A 186 2.57 20.19 52.08
CA ARG A 186 3.99 20.56 51.95
C ARG A 186 4.71 19.61 51.00
N LEU A 187 5.40 20.15 50.01
CA LEU A 187 6.24 19.37 49.11
C LEU A 187 7.70 19.36 49.60
N ILE A 188 8.19 18.16 49.91
CA ILE A 188 9.56 17.88 50.35
C ILE A 188 10.30 17.15 49.23
N PHE A 189 11.55 17.49 48.97
CA PHE A 189 12.38 16.85 47.96
C PHE A 189 13.37 15.89 48.62
N TYR A 190 13.37 14.63 48.16
CA TYR A 190 14.27 13.59 48.63
C TYR A 190 15.15 13.12 47.46
N PHE A 191 16.47 13.22 47.61
CA PHE A 191 17.43 12.79 46.60
C PHE A 191 18.22 11.59 47.09
N GLU A 192 18.14 10.46 46.37
CA GLU A 192 18.76 9.20 46.80
C GLU A 192 20.29 9.16 46.67
N ARG A 193 20.87 9.97 45.79
CA ARG A 193 22.32 9.94 45.51
C ARG A 193 22.94 11.32 45.63
N CYS A 194 23.98 11.39 46.44
CA CYS A 194 24.91 12.53 46.48
C CYS A 194 25.99 12.39 45.39
N PRO A 195 26.39 13.47 44.70
CA PRO A 195 27.53 13.47 43.78
C PRO A 195 28.85 13.11 44.48
N THR A 196 29.71 12.37 43.78
CA THR A 196 30.92 11.74 44.35
C THR A 196 32.06 12.68 44.77
N ASN A 197 31.89 14.01 44.70
CA ASN A 197 32.97 14.98 44.95
C ASN A 197 32.56 16.13 45.90
N ILE A 198 31.53 15.94 46.72
CA ILE A 198 30.97 17.01 47.57
C ILE A 198 31.29 16.74 49.03
N THR A 199 32.04 17.64 49.65
CA THR A 199 32.43 17.57 51.07
C THR A 199 31.43 18.20 52.02
N ASN A 200 30.53 19.07 51.52
CA ASN A 200 29.52 19.75 52.33
C ASN A 200 28.11 19.58 51.72
N VAL A 201 27.42 18.52 52.15
CA VAL A 201 26.08 18.16 51.66
C VAL A 201 25.03 19.20 52.06
N LYS A 202 25.12 19.76 53.29
CA LYS A 202 24.19 20.81 53.75
C LYS A 202 24.21 22.06 52.88
N LYS A 203 25.40 22.50 52.44
CA LYS A 203 25.52 23.62 51.50
C LYS A 203 24.87 23.29 50.16
N LEU A 204 24.93 22.05 49.70
CA LEU A 204 24.24 21.63 48.48
C LEU A 204 22.72 21.65 48.65
N GLU A 205 22.20 21.21 49.81
CA GLU A 205 20.77 21.24 50.14
C GLU A 205 20.22 22.66 50.09
N HIS A 206 20.83 23.62 50.79
CA HIS A 206 20.41 25.03 50.75
C HIS A 206 20.45 25.61 49.32
N ASN A 207 21.50 25.30 48.54
CA ASN A 207 21.58 25.74 47.15
C ASN A 207 20.48 25.13 46.27
N LEU A 208 20.04 23.91 46.55
CA LEU A 208 18.94 23.26 45.84
C LEU A 208 17.60 23.85 46.28
N GLU A 209 17.41 24.15 47.57
CA GLU A 209 16.22 24.83 48.08
C GLU A 209 16.00 26.16 47.36
N ASP A 210 17.04 27.01 47.31
CA ASP A 210 17.00 28.30 46.61
C ASP A 210 16.65 28.13 45.12
N LYS A 211 17.28 27.15 44.46
CA LYS A 211 17.04 26.86 43.03
C LYS A 211 15.61 26.38 42.79
N ILE A 212 15.11 25.44 43.60
CA ILE A 212 13.76 24.89 43.48
C ILE A 212 12.74 25.99 43.73
N TYR A 213 12.90 26.76 44.80
CA TYR A 213 12.02 27.88 45.12
C TYR A 213 11.99 28.90 43.98
N PHE A 214 13.16 29.30 43.45
CA PHE A 214 13.26 30.23 42.34
C PHE A 214 12.56 29.70 41.07
N VAL A 215 12.77 28.43 40.72
CA VAL A 215 12.14 27.81 39.55
C VAL A 215 10.62 27.76 39.70
N LEU A 216 10.11 27.33 40.85
CA LEU A 216 8.67 27.21 41.11
C LEU A 216 7.99 28.60 41.14
N LYS A 217 8.64 29.61 41.72
CA LYS A 217 8.16 31.00 41.72
C LYS A 217 8.16 31.61 40.32
N LYS A 218 9.26 31.45 39.57
CA LYS A 218 9.38 31.98 38.19
C LYS A 218 8.39 31.33 37.23
N THR A 219 8.08 30.05 37.43
CA THR A 219 7.09 29.31 36.61
C THR A 219 5.65 29.52 37.05
N ARG A 220 5.41 30.31 38.11
CA ARG A 220 4.10 30.64 38.71
C ARG A 220 3.32 29.42 39.22
N ILE A 221 4.02 28.37 39.63
CA ILE A 221 3.39 27.18 40.25
C ILE A 221 3.00 27.50 41.70
N ILE A 222 3.88 28.21 42.41
CA ILE A 222 3.58 28.81 43.71
C ILE A 222 3.23 30.28 43.50
N SER A 223 2.06 30.70 43.99
CA SER A 223 1.54 32.07 43.85
C SER A 223 1.19 32.64 45.22
N SER A 224 1.33 33.96 45.37
CA SER A 224 0.88 34.71 46.55
C SER A 224 -0.65 34.84 46.67
N SER A 225 -1.41 34.25 45.74
CA SER A 225 -2.87 34.34 45.66
C SER A 225 -3.63 33.17 46.30
N GLY A 226 -2.96 32.31 47.08
CA GLY A 226 -3.61 31.29 47.93
C GLY A 226 -4.18 30.04 47.23
N CYS A 227 -4.22 30.00 45.90
CA CYS A 227 -4.84 28.89 45.14
C CYS A 227 -3.82 27.85 44.58
N SER A 228 -2.69 27.60 45.25
CA SER A 228 -1.71 26.61 44.77
C SER A 228 -2.06 25.18 45.18
N VAL A 229 -1.67 24.20 44.35
CA VAL A 229 -1.89 22.76 44.63
C VAL A 229 -1.07 22.28 45.83
N PHE A 230 0.10 22.87 46.07
CA PHE A 230 0.98 22.58 47.20
C PHE A 230 1.68 23.84 47.71
N ALA A 231 2.30 23.75 48.88
CA ALA A 231 3.11 24.79 49.50
C ALA A 231 4.56 24.32 49.72
N ILE A 232 5.49 25.28 49.83
CA ILE A 232 6.90 25.04 50.17
C ILE A 232 7.15 25.66 51.55
N PRO A 233 7.73 24.92 52.50
CA PRO A 233 8.10 25.48 53.80
C PRO A 233 9.07 26.66 53.66
N MET A 234 8.80 27.78 54.33
CA MET A 234 9.68 28.96 54.26
C MET A 234 10.80 28.97 55.30
N ASN A 235 10.51 28.46 56.50
CA ASN A 235 11.41 28.52 57.65
C ASN A 235 12.00 27.16 58.02
N ASP A 236 11.53 26.09 57.37
CA ASP A 236 11.92 24.71 57.64
C ASP A 236 12.66 24.13 56.43
N GLU A 237 13.67 23.30 56.67
CA GLU A 237 14.40 22.58 55.61
C GLU A 237 13.43 21.67 54.83
N PHE A 238 13.48 21.70 53.50
CA PHE A 238 12.57 20.94 52.62
C PHE A 238 13.29 20.11 51.55
N VAL A 239 14.63 20.20 51.45
CA VAL A 239 15.44 19.31 50.61
C VAL A 239 16.30 18.41 51.49
N TYR A 240 16.25 17.11 51.22
CA TYR A 240 17.11 16.13 51.85
C TYR A 240 17.87 15.31 50.81
N ILE A 241 19.20 15.21 50.97
CA ILE A 241 20.07 14.34 50.18
C ILE A 241 20.60 13.23 51.08
N GLU A 242 20.33 12.00 50.67
CA GLU A 242 20.87 10.79 51.28
C GLU A 242 22.38 10.68 50.98
N GLU A 243 23.18 10.44 52.02
CA GLU A 243 24.63 10.33 51.92
C GLU A 243 25.04 8.93 51.43
N ALA A 244 26.12 8.86 50.65
CA ALA A 244 26.50 7.67 49.88
C ALA A 244 26.80 6.43 50.75
N ASP A 245 27.12 6.60 52.03
CA ASP A 245 27.40 5.52 52.97
C ASP A 245 26.16 4.66 53.30
N SER A 246 24.96 5.13 52.96
CA SER A 246 23.70 4.36 53.03
C SER A 246 23.47 3.44 51.82
N TYR A 247 24.28 3.55 50.75
CA TYR A 247 24.20 2.68 49.56
C TYR A 247 24.93 1.36 49.83
N THR A 248 24.38 0.58 50.74
CA THR A 248 24.74 -0.81 50.89
C THR A 248 23.91 -1.60 49.88
N ASP A 249 24.54 -2.05 48.80
CA ASP A 249 24.15 -3.32 48.21
C ASP A 249 24.15 -4.32 49.36
N ASP A 250 22.98 -4.83 49.77
CA ASP A 250 22.87 -5.72 50.93
C ASP A 250 23.82 -6.92 50.77
N LEU A 251 23.98 -7.42 49.53
CA LEU A 251 24.96 -8.45 49.18
C LEU A 251 26.39 -7.91 49.32
N GLY A 252 26.69 -6.76 48.74
CA GLY A 252 28.00 -6.11 48.88
C GLY A 252 28.37 -5.76 50.32
N HIS A 253 27.40 -5.46 51.20
CA HIS A 253 27.61 -5.26 52.62
C HIS A 253 27.84 -6.59 53.35
N MET A 254 27.05 -7.63 53.04
CA MET A 254 27.29 -8.98 53.57
C MET A 254 28.67 -9.52 53.13
N VAL A 255 29.06 -9.31 51.87
CA VAL A 255 30.38 -9.70 51.35
C VAL A 255 31.49 -8.89 52.03
N ARG A 256 31.29 -7.60 52.28
CA ARG A 256 32.24 -6.77 53.05
C ARG A 256 32.34 -7.23 54.51
N GLY A 257 31.22 -7.54 55.15
CA GLY A 257 31.17 -8.13 56.49
C GLY A 257 31.94 -9.45 56.53
N LEU A 258 31.66 -10.36 55.59
CA LEU A 258 32.40 -11.62 55.46
C LEU A 258 33.91 -11.39 55.22
N LEU A 259 34.29 -10.42 54.39
CA LEU A 259 35.68 -10.05 54.16
C LEU A 259 36.36 -9.55 55.44
N LEU A 260 35.65 -8.76 56.27
CA LEU A 260 36.14 -8.27 57.55
C LEU A 260 36.26 -9.41 58.58
N ASP A 261 35.26 -10.29 58.64
CA ASP A 261 35.23 -11.45 59.53
C ASP A 261 36.34 -12.46 59.21
N CYS A 262 36.75 -12.57 57.94
CA CYS A 262 37.84 -13.45 57.50
C CYS A 262 39.25 -12.86 57.72
N GLN A 263 39.40 -11.61 58.15
CA GLN A 263 40.72 -11.04 58.46
C GLN A 263 41.26 -11.56 59.80
N PRO A 264 42.58 -11.78 59.95
CA PRO A 264 43.16 -12.23 61.22
C PRO A 264 42.91 -11.18 62.32
N GLY A 265 42.02 -11.51 63.27
CA GLY A 265 41.54 -10.60 64.33
C GLY A 265 40.04 -10.25 64.25
N GLY A 266 39.33 -10.61 63.16
CA GLY A 266 37.93 -10.25 62.93
C GLY A 266 36.92 -10.85 63.91
N ALA A 267 37.23 -11.99 64.54
CA ALA A 267 36.38 -12.60 65.57
C ALA A 267 36.43 -11.89 66.93
N MET A 268 37.25 -10.84 67.11
CA MET A 268 37.44 -10.19 68.41
C MET A 268 37.42 -8.66 68.30
N GLN A 269 36.30 -8.11 67.82
CA GLN A 269 35.94 -6.71 68.05
C GLN A 269 34.56 -6.63 68.70
N LEU A 270 34.51 -6.96 69.99
CA LEU A 270 33.52 -6.42 70.92
C LEU A 270 33.85 -4.94 71.10
N GLU A 271 32.97 -4.05 70.65
CA GLU A 271 33.11 -2.62 70.90
C GLU A 271 33.06 -2.32 72.41
N VAL A 272 34.03 -1.53 72.88
CA VAL A 272 34.03 -0.91 74.21
C VAL A 272 34.06 0.60 73.99
N PRO A 273 33.29 1.39 74.76
CA PRO A 273 32.76 2.68 74.36
C PRO A 273 33.79 3.80 74.57
N TYR A 274 33.57 4.93 73.90
CA TYR A 274 34.38 6.16 73.91
C TYR A 274 35.48 6.28 72.86
N SER A 275 35.05 6.56 71.64
CA SER A 275 35.71 7.56 70.80
C SER A 275 34.67 8.58 70.35
N SER A 276 34.62 9.69 71.08
CA SER A 276 33.77 10.85 70.85
C SER A 276 34.18 11.61 69.58
N GLN A 277 33.32 11.58 68.56
CA GLN A 277 32.81 12.78 67.90
C GLN A 277 31.32 12.56 67.57
N PRO A 278 30.39 13.39 68.09
CA PRO A 278 28.99 13.36 67.69
C PRO A 278 28.86 14.07 66.34
N GLY A 279 29.28 13.43 65.25
CA GLY A 279 28.80 13.78 63.92
C GLY A 279 27.33 13.39 63.88
N GLY A 280 26.44 14.35 64.14
CA GLY A 280 25.01 14.07 64.26
C GLY A 280 24.51 13.30 63.05
N GLU A 281 24.23 12.00 63.23
CA GLU A 281 23.77 11.11 62.16
C GLU A 281 22.57 11.76 61.47
N LYS A 282 22.80 12.17 60.22
CA LYS A 282 21.81 12.83 59.39
C LYS A 282 20.75 11.80 59.02
N ASN A 283 19.68 11.74 59.81
CA ASN A 283 18.65 10.70 59.67
C ASN A 283 17.37 11.30 59.04
N PHE A 284 16.96 10.76 57.89
CA PHE A 284 15.74 11.19 57.20
C PHE A 284 14.47 11.13 58.09
N LYS A 285 14.37 10.16 59.00
CA LYS A 285 13.24 10.07 59.93
C LYS A 285 13.19 11.27 60.88
N LYS A 286 14.34 11.73 61.39
CA LYS A 286 14.42 12.92 62.25
C LYS A 286 13.99 14.17 61.47
N PHE A 287 14.45 14.30 60.22
CA PHE A 287 14.05 15.37 59.32
C PHE A 287 12.53 15.40 59.07
N LEU A 288 11.93 14.24 58.75
CA LEU A 288 10.49 14.14 58.50
C LEU A 288 9.64 14.37 59.76
N LEU A 289 10.13 13.93 60.93
CA LEU A 289 9.43 14.10 62.21
C LEU A 289 9.19 15.57 62.57
N VAL A 290 10.08 16.48 62.20
CA VAL A 290 9.88 17.93 62.41
C VAL A 290 8.60 18.41 61.73
N HIS A 291 8.42 18.05 60.46
CA HIS A 291 7.23 18.42 59.68
C HIS A 291 5.96 17.73 60.20
N ILE A 292 6.04 16.47 60.63
CA ILE A 292 4.91 15.73 61.22
C ILE A 292 4.47 16.37 62.55
N GLN A 293 5.41 16.72 63.43
CA GLN A 293 5.11 17.36 64.71
C GLN A 293 4.48 18.74 64.52
N GLN A 294 4.93 19.49 63.51
CA GLN A 294 4.34 20.78 63.15
C GLN A 294 2.91 20.63 62.64
N ALA A 295 2.64 19.64 61.79
CA ALA A 295 1.29 19.31 61.33
C ALA A 295 0.35 18.99 62.51
N ARG A 296 0.85 18.32 63.56
CA ARG A 296 0.06 17.97 64.75
C ARG A 296 -0.26 19.12 65.68
N THR A 297 0.68 20.06 65.83
CA THR A 297 0.63 21.06 66.89
C THR A 297 0.13 22.42 66.39
N LYS A 298 0.65 22.91 65.27
CA LYS A 298 0.44 24.28 64.79
C LYS A 298 -0.29 24.35 63.45
N GLY A 299 -0.24 23.28 62.65
CA GLY A 299 -0.67 23.32 61.25
C GLY A 299 0.36 24.02 60.34
N PHE A 300 0.01 24.22 59.07
CA PHE A 300 0.89 24.82 58.07
C PHE A 300 0.42 26.24 57.71
N ASP A 301 1.30 27.23 57.87
CA ASP A 301 1.08 28.62 57.46
C ASP A 301 2.22 29.10 56.54
N ASP A 302 2.31 28.44 55.38
CA ASP A 302 3.38 28.66 54.40
C ASP A 302 2.98 29.63 53.27
N THR A 303 1.80 30.24 53.36
CA THR A 303 1.27 31.15 52.32
C THR A 303 1.83 32.57 52.46
N VAL A 304 2.64 32.99 51.49
CA VAL A 304 3.29 34.32 51.49
C VAL A 304 2.37 35.41 50.94
N SER A 305 1.67 36.12 51.84
CA SER A 305 0.98 37.37 51.51
C SER A 305 2.00 38.52 51.43
N SER A 306 2.30 38.98 50.21
CA SER A 306 3.27 40.08 49.99
C SER A 306 2.69 41.50 50.23
N GLY A 307 1.49 41.61 50.81
CA GLY A 307 0.79 42.89 51.02
C GLY A 307 0.74 43.28 52.49
N ARG A 308 1.25 44.48 52.84
CA ARG A 308 1.22 45.03 54.22
C ARG A 308 -0.19 45.32 54.76
N HIS A 309 -1.26 45.16 53.96
CA HIS A 309 -2.63 45.57 54.29
C HIS A 309 -3.74 44.57 53.88
N GLN A 310 -3.53 43.26 54.00
CA GLN A 310 -4.62 42.30 54.03
C GLN A 310 -4.44 41.38 55.23
N HIS A 311 -5.39 41.41 56.16
CA HIS A 311 -5.48 40.44 57.25
C HIS A 311 -5.60 39.06 56.59
N SER A 312 -4.53 38.27 56.68
CA SER A 312 -4.39 36.96 56.05
C SER A 312 -5.51 36.05 56.54
N GLN A 313 -6.34 35.52 55.64
CA GLN A 313 -7.09 34.31 55.96
C GLN A 313 -6.05 33.20 56.10
N ALA A 314 -5.92 32.63 57.30
CA ALA A 314 -5.02 31.51 57.56
C ALA A 314 -5.36 30.36 56.59
N ALA A 315 -4.33 29.70 56.06
CA ALA A 315 -4.53 28.54 55.20
C ALA A 315 -5.33 27.47 55.95
N HIS A 316 -6.44 27.01 55.37
CA HIS A 316 -7.27 25.97 55.97
C HIS A 316 -6.42 24.73 56.28
N PHE A 317 -6.46 24.29 57.53
CA PHE A 317 -5.73 23.14 58.03
C PHE A 317 -6.57 22.36 59.04
N GLU A 318 -6.85 21.11 58.72
CA GLU A 318 -7.61 20.19 59.57
C GLU A 318 -6.90 18.84 59.64
N LEU A 319 -6.88 18.23 60.84
CA LEU A 319 -6.43 16.85 61.03
C LEU A 319 -7.63 15.91 60.86
N PRO A 320 -7.71 15.16 59.75
CA PRO A 320 -8.85 14.32 59.46
C PRO A 320 -8.91 13.10 60.39
N VAL A 321 -10.12 12.67 60.73
CA VAL A 321 -10.34 11.37 61.34
C VAL A 321 -10.15 10.28 60.29
N LEU A 322 -9.54 9.15 60.66
CA LEU A 322 -9.23 8.07 59.72
C LEU A 322 -10.45 7.63 58.88
N LYS A 323 -11.64 7.49 59.48
CA LYS A 323 -12.89 7.18 58.77
C LYS A 323 -13.27 8.23 57.72
N GLN A 324 -13.24 9.51 58.08
CA GLN A 324 -13.55 10.62 57.17
C GLN A 324 -12.56 10.65 55.99
N TRP A 325 -11.27 10.42 56.29
CA TRP A 325 -10.23 10.35 55.28
C TRP A 325 -10.45 9.21 54.28
N ILE A 326 -10.85 8.02 54.74
CA ILE A 326 -11.16 6.87 53.86
C ILE A 326 -12.34 7.18 52.95
N GLU A 327 -13.44 7.71 53.49
CA GLU A 327 -14.64 8.04 52.72
C GLU A 327 -14.37 9.11 51.66
N ALA A 328 -13.69 10.20 52.04
CA ALA A 328 -13.28 11.25 51.11
C ALA A 328 -12.35 10.69 50.01
N THR A 329 -11.38 9.84 50.37
CA THR A 329 -10.44 9.25 49.41
C THR A 329 -11.14 8.33 48.41
N LYS A 330 -12.11 7.50 48.83
CA LYS A 330 -12.90 6.64 47.93
C LYS A 330 -13.67 7.46 46.89
N VAL A 331 -14.29 8.55 47.32
CA VAL A 331 -15.07 9.43 46.44
C VAL A 331 -14.17 10.14 45.43
N LEU A 332 -13.04 10.70 45.89
CA LEU A 332 -12.06 11.38 45.03
C LEU A 332 -11.39 10.41 44.04
N TYR A 333 -11.04 9.20 44.49
CA TYR A 333 -10.47 8.16 43.62
C TYR A 333 -11.44 7.80 42.49
N LYS A 334 -12.74 7.62 42.79
CA LYS A 334 -13.75 7.30 41.77
C LYS A 334 -13.90 8.39 40.70
N LEU A 335 -13.73 9.66 41.07
CA LEU A 335 -13.75 10.78 40.13
C LEU A 335 -12.51 10.79 39.23
N LEU A 336 -11.33 10.68 39.84
CA LEU A 336 -10.03 10.84 39.18
C LEU A 336 -9.58 9.58 38.42
N SER A 337 -10.07 8.40 38.78
CA SER A 337 -9.78 7.14 38.09
C SER A 337 -10.38 7.07 36.67
N LYS A 338 -11.46 7.81 36.39
CA LYS A 338 -12.07 7.87 35.04
C LYS A 338 -11.06 8.36 34.00
N GLN A 339 -10.78 7.51 33.01
CA GLN A 339 -9.78 7.76 31.97
C GLN A 339 -10.18 8.98 31.12
N LYS A 340 -9.42 10.06 31.28
CA LYS A 340 -9.39 11.18 30.35
C LYS A 340 -7.94 11.58 30.11
N LEU A 341 -7.60 11.79 28.84
CA LEU A 341 -6.32 12.35 28.43
C LEU A 341 -6.19 13.79 28.96
N VAL A 342 -5.01 14.11 29.46
CA VAL A 342 -4.67 15.46 29.91
C VAL A 342 -3.95 16.14 28.75
N ASN A 343 -4.71 16.76 27.84
CA ASN A 343 -4.21 17.38 26.58
C ASN A 343 -3.04 18.38 26.75
N ALA A 344 -2.79 18.88 27.96
CA ALA A 344 -1.65 19.73 28.27
C ALA A 344 -0.31 18.96 28.28
N LEU A 345 -0.34 17.64 28.55
CA LEU A 345 0.83 16.76 28.61
C LEU A 345 1.11 16.04 27.28
N CYS A 346 0.12 16.05 26.37
CA CYS A 346 0.18 15.38 25.06
C CYS A 346 0.80 16.30 23.99
N THR A 347 2.03 16.78 24.22
CA THR A 347 2.67 17.78 23.36
C THR A 347 3.07 17.19 22.01
N ASP A 348 3.60 15.98 22.00
CA ASP A 348 4.22 15.37 20.82
C ASP A 348 3.15 14.88 19.83
N THR A 349 2.10 14.23 20.34
CA THR A 349 0.93 13.81 19.56
C THR A 349 0.21 15.00 18.94
N ARG A 350 -0.03 16.08 19.70
CA ARG A 350 -0.65 17.32 19.18
C ARG A 350 0.23 18.03 18.15
N PHE A 351 1.53 18.09 18.38
CA PHE A 351 2.46 18.66 17.40
C PHE A 351 2.42 17.87 16.09
N SER A 352 2.46 16.53 16.17
CA SER A 352 2.36 15.65 15.02
C SER A 352 1.05 15.86 14.24
N GLU A 353 -0.08 15.90 14.94
CA GLU A 353 -1.40 16.13 14.34
C GLU A 353 -1.45 17.47 13.60
N GLN A 354 -1.01 18.57 14.25
CA GLN A 354 -0.99 19.89 13.63
C GLN A 354 -0.09 19.96 12.39
N ARG A 355 1.08 19.29 12.44
CA ARG A 355 1.99 19.21 11.29
C ARG A 355 1.36 18.41 10.15
N CYS A 356 0.76 17.26 10.43
CA CYS A 356 0.09 16.43 9.44
C CYS A 356 -1.08 17.19 8.78
N LEU A 357 -1.93 17.86 9.57
CA LEU A 357 -3.05 18.67 9.09
C LEU A 357 -2.60 19.79 8.16
N LYS A 358 -1.45 20.42 8.44
CA LYS A 358 -0.91 21.49 7.58
C LYS A 358 -0.32 20.96 6.27
N VAL A 359 0.32 19.79 6.29
CA VAL A 359 1.02 19.22 5.13
C VAL A 359 0.05 18.46 4.20
N LEU A 360 -1.00 17.84 4.74
CA LEU A 360 -2.00 17.09 3.98
C LEU A 360 -2.54 17.85 2.75
N PRO A 361 -3.04 19.09 2.86
CA PRO A 361 -3.53 19.83 1.70
C PRO A 361 -2.43 20.16 0.68
N LEU A 362 -1.17 20.32 1.11
CA LEU A 362 -0.04 20.55 0.22
C LEU A 362 0.30 19.29 -0.60
N ALA A 363 0.26 18.12 0.04
CA ALA A 363 0.46 16.84 -0.62
C ALA A 363 -0.68 16.53 -1.61
N LEU A 364 -1.93 16.82 -1.23
CA LEU A 364 -3.08 16.73 -2.13
C LEU A 364 -2.96 17.69 -3.33
N ALA A 365 -2.58 18.94 -3.10
CA ALA A 365 -2.36 19.89 -4.20
C ALA A 365 -1.27 19.39 -5.17
N ARG A 366 -0.19 18.78 -4.64
CA ARG A 366 0.88 18.20 -5.45
C ARG A 366 0.42 17.01 -6.29
N TYR A 367 -0.51 16.20 -5.78
CA TYR A 367 -1.15 15.11 -6.51
C TYR A 367 -2.03 15.66 -7.65
N LEU A 368 -2.80 16.71 -7.39
CA LEU A 368 -3.76 17.31 -8.34
C LEU A 368 -3.11 18.11 -9.48
N GLU A 369 -1.82 18.43 -9.36
CA GLU A 369 -1.10 19.28 -10.29
C GLU A 369 -0.91 18.62 -11.69
N GLY A 370 -1.52 19.23 -12.70
CA GLY A 370 -1.34 18.83 -14.10
C GLY A 370 -1.97 17.48 -14.46
N LEU A 371 -3.06 17.09 -13.78
CA LEU A 371 -3.77 15.84 -14.08
C LEU A 371 -4.63 15.94 -15.36
N PRO A 372 -4.58 14.91 -16.24
CA PRO A 372 -5.54 14.76 -17.33
C PRO A 372 -6.99 14.60 -16.84
N SER A 373 -7.95 14.71 -17.76
CA SER A 373 -9.38 14.47 -17.47
C SER A 373 -9.60 13.06 -16.90
N HIS A 374 -8.97 12.08 -17.51
CA HIS A 374 -8.96 10.67 -17.11
C HIS A 374 -7.57 10.08 -17.38
N TYR A 375 -7.14 9.17 -16.52
CA TYR A 375 -5.79 8.60 -16.56
C TYR A 375 -5.76 7.17 -16.02
N ALA A 376 -4.72 6.43 -16.39
CA ALA A 376 -4.52 5.04 -16.02
C ALA A 376 -4.10 4.87 -14.55
N LYS A 377 -4.21 3.65 -14.05
CA LYS A 377 -3.79 3.28 -12.69
C LYS A 377 -2.30 3.51 -12.47
N VAL A 378 -1.47 3.28 -13.48
CA VAL A 378 -0.02 3.49 -13.40
C VAL A 378 0.30 4.98 -13.14
N ASP A 379 -0.41 5.88 -13.81
CA ASP A 379 -0.26 7.33 -13.58
C ASP A 379 -0.75 7.75 -12.20
N HIS A 380 -1.87 7.17 -11.73
CA HIS A 380 -2.38 7.35 -10.38
C HIS A 380 -1.34 6.96 -9.33
N GLU A 381 -0.76 5.75 -9.44
CA GLU A 381 0.22 5.22 -8.50
C GLU A 381 1.51 6.05 -8.50
N ALA A 382 2.00 6.48 -9.67
CA ALA A 382 3.15 7.36 -9.78
C ALA A 382 2.92 8.72 -9.11
N ARG A 383 1.75 9.32 -9.31
CA ARG A 383 1.37 10.60 -8.68
C ARG A 383 1.17 10.47 -7.18
N LEU A 384 0.53 9.39 -6.74
CA LEU A 384 0.35 9.09 -5.34
C LEU A 384 1.69 8.92 -4.62
N ALA A 385 2.65 8.22 -5.24
CA ALA A 385 4.00 8.06 -4.70
C ALA A 385 4.73 9.40 -4.53
N ILE A 386 4.58 10.34 -5.47
CA ILE A 386 5.14 11.69 -5.36
C ILE A 386 4.50 12.45 -4.19
N ALA A 387 3.17 12.39 -4.07
CA ALA A 387 2.43 13.05 -2.99
C ALA A 387 2.82 12.49 -1.61
N LEU A 388 2.92 11.16 -1.49
CA LEU A 388 3.38 10.47 -0.27
C LEU A 388 4.83 10.80 0.05
N THR A 389 5.69 10.97 -0.94
CA THR A 389 7.09 11.36 -0.71
C THR A 389 7.17 12.78 -0.15
N LEU A 390 6.38 13.72 -0.66
CA LEU A 390 6.28 15.07 -0.10
C LEU A 390 5.70 15.03 1.33
N PHE A 391 4.66 14.23 1.55
CA PHE A 391 4.05 14.07 2.86
C PHE A 391 5.07 13.51 3.87
N ARG A 392 5.78 12.45 3.50
CA ARG A 392 6.92 11.86 4.24
C ARG A 392 8.10 12.81 4.41
N ALA A 393 8.26 13.84 3.60
CA ALA A 393 9.34 14.80 3.80
C ALA A 393 9.01 15.82 4.91
N GLN A 394 7.74 16.20 5.06
CA GLN A 394 7.34 17.34 5.89
C GLN A 394 6.51 16.98 7.14
N ALA A 395 5.75 15.88 7.09
CA ALA A 395 4.96 15.38 8.21
C ALA A 395 5.81 14.44 9.08
N ARG A 396 5.63 14.51 10.42
CA ARG A 396 6.42 13.76 11.41
C ARG A 396 5.56 13.42 12.62
N GLY A 397 5.95 12.36 13.33
CA GLY A 397 5.43 11.99 14.65
C GLY A 397 4.39 10.86 14.63
N PRO A 398 3.79 10.56 15.80
CA PRO A 398 3.00 9.35 16.03
C PRO A 398 1.77 9.21 15.12
N VAL A 399 1.15 10.33 14.72
CA VAL A 399 -0.11 10.31 13.95
C VAL A 399 0.15 10.26 12.43
N PHE A 400 1.41 10.16 12.01
CA PHE A 400 1.81 10.21 10.60
C PHE A 400 1.09 9.16 9.73
N GLU A 401 1.07 7.89 10.16
CA GLU A 401 0.52 6.78 9.38
C GLU A 401 -0.99 6.92 9.14
N ARG A 402 -1.72 7.51 10.12
CA ARG A 402 -3.14 7.82 9.97
C ARG A 402 -3.40 8.75 8.80
N TYR A 403 -2.64 9.85 8.75
CA TYR A 403 -2.81 10.90 7.76
C TYR A 403 -2.21 10.50 6.40
N ALA A 404 -1.18 9.66 6.37
CA ALA A 404 -0.69 9.05 5.15
C ALA A 404 -1.77 8.13 4.53
N SER A 405 -2.40 7.28 5.35
CA SER A 405 -3.52 6.44 4.92
C SER A 405 -4.73 7.28 4.46
N GLN A 406 -4.99 8.40 5.13
CA GLN A 406 -6.03 9.35 4.71
C GLN A 406 -5.72 9.97 3.34
N LEU A 407 -4.47 10.42 3.12
CA LEU A 407 -4.02 10.95 1.84
C LEU A 407 -4.20 9.93 0.70
N GLU A 408 -3.87 8.67 0.94
CA GLU A 408 -4.08 7.60 -0.05
C GLU A 408 -5.56 7.41 -0.38
N LYS A 409 -6.44 7.42 0.62
CA LYS A 409 -7.89 7.32 0.43
C LYS A 409 -8.44 8.50 -0.35
N ASP A 410 -8.01 9.72 -0.02
CA ASP A 410 -8.48 10.93 -0.70
C ASP A 410 -8.04 10.96 -2.18
N CYS A 411 -6.78 10.61 -2.46
CA CYS A 411 -6.26 10.50 -3.82
C CYS A 411 -6.99 9.40 -4.63
N ARG A 412 -7.24 8.25 -4.00
CA ARG A 412 -7.98 7.13 -4.62
C ARG A 412 -9.43 7.52 -4.92
N ALA A 413 -10.12 8.11 -3.96
CA ALA A 413 -11.48 8.60 -4.14
C ALA A 413 -11.58 9.62 -5.28
N HIS A 414 -10.59 10.52 -5.40
CA HIS A 414 -10.52 11.46 -6.52
C HIS A 414 -10.34 10.77 -7.88
N TRP A 415 -9.56 9.69 -7.95
CA TRP A 415 -9.36 8.91 -9.18
C TRP A 415 -10.59 8.06 -9.55
N GLU A 416 -11.21 7.42 -8.56
CA GLU A 416 -12.42 6.60 -8.71
C GLU A 416 -13.66 7.44 -9.06
N ASN A 417 -13.64 8.75 -8.79
CA ASN A 417 -14.70 9.69 -9.15
C ASN A 417 -14.71 10.04 -10.66
N GLY A 418 -14.94 9.03 -11.51
CA GLY A 418 -15.14 9.20 -12.95
C GLY A 418 -13.88 9.57 -13.76
N ARG A 419 -12.70 9.54 -13.15
CA ARG A 419 -11.41 9.87 -13.81
C ARG A 419 -10.62 8.65 -14.24
N GLN A 420 -11.19 7.45 -14.14
CA GLN A 420 -10.56 6.21 -14.57
C GLN A 420 -10.55 6.12 -16.09
N GLN A 421 -9.39 5.82 -16.68
CA GLN A 421 -9.27 5.46 -18.09
C GLN A 421 -9.62 3.99 -18.31
N CYS A 422 -10.14 3.66 -19.49
CA CYS A 422 -10.32 2.28 -19.92
C CYS A 422 -8.95 1.66 -20.25
N GLU A 423 -8.54 0.63 -19.51
CA GLU A 423 -7.22 -0.02 -19.69
C GLU A 423 -7.27 -1.24 -20.62
N VAL A 424 -8.39 -1.47 -21.30
CA VAL A 424 -8.51 -2.57 -22.28
C VAL A 424 -7.54 -2.30 -23.44
N ALA A 425 -6.69 -3.28 -23.72
CA ALA A 425 -5.77 -3.25 -24.84
C ALA A 425 -6.44 -3.71 -26.14
N SER A 426 -6.09 -3.07 -27.24
CA SER A 426 -6.43 -3.52 -28.59
C SER A 426 -5.70 -4.84 -28.91
N LEU A 427 -6.08 -5.48 -30.02
CA LEU A 427 -5.40 -6.68 -30.52
C LEU A 427 -3.96 -6.41 -30.98
N THR A 428 -3.54 -5.14 -31.07
CA THR A 428 -2.15 -4.74 -31.32
C THR A 428 -1.41 -4.28 -30.07
N GLY A 429 -2.07 -4.31 -28.90
CA GLY A 429 -1.48 -4.02 -27.60
C GLY A 429 -1.60 -2.57 -27.12
N ASN A 430 -2.34 -1.70 -27.82
CA ASN A 430 -2.50 -0.30 -27.40
C ASN A 430 -3.73 -0.13 -26.49
N PRO A 431 -3.64 0.59 -25.36
CA PRO A 431 -4.76 0.80 -24.46
C PRO A 431 -5.81 1.75 -25.04
N CYS A 432 -7.05 1.60 -24.58
CA CYS A 432 -8.14 2.50 -24.89
C CYS A 432 -7.90 3.89 -24.29
N LYS A 433 -8.22 4.95 -25.05
CA LYS A 433 -8.11 6.36 -24.61
C LYS A 433 -9.39 6.91 -24.01
N LEU A 434 -10.46 6.13 -24.00
CA LEU A 434 -11.76 6.55 -23.46
C LEU A 434 -11.79 6.43 -21.93
N PRO A 435 -12.65 7.19 -21.24
CA PRO A 435 -12.94 6.94 -19.84
C PRO A 435 -13.47 5.51 -19.67
N LYS A 436 -13.35 4.94 -18.47
CA LYS A 436 -13.88 3.61 -18.16
C LYS A 436 -15.35 3.52 -18.58
N HIS A 437 -15.65 2.57 -19.45
CA HIS A 437 -16.97 2.41 -20.07
C HIS A 437 -17.42 0.95 -20.05
N SER A 438 -18.72 0.72 -20.23
CA SER A 438 -19.29 -0.63 -20.38
C SER A 438 -18.89 -1.26 -21.72
N SER A 439 -19.08 -2.57 -21.83
CA SER A 439 -18.79 -3.37 -23.03
C SER A 439 -19.59 -2.95 -24.27
N ASP A 440 -20.63 -2.13 -24.11
CA ASP A 440 -21.52 -1.70 -25.20
C ASP A 440 -20.92 -0.57 -26.04
N ARG A 441 -19.96 0.18 -25.47
CA ARG A 441 -19.25 1.24 -26.19
C ARG A 441 -17.99 0.70 -26.85
N GLU A 442 -17.78 1.08 -28.10
CA GLU A 442 -16.58 0.69 -28.84
C GLU A 442 -15.32 1.35 -28.26
N HIS A 443 -14.26 0.54 -28.12
CA HIS A 443 -12.97 1.01 -27.65
C HIS A 443 -12.21 1.77 -28.75
N MET A 444 -11.36 2.72 -28.35
CA MET A 444 -10.58 3.54 -29.27
C MET A 444 -9.18 3.79 -28.71
N SER A 445 -8.14 3.27 -29.37
CA SER A 445 -6.73 3.58 -29.01
C SER A 445 -6.25 4.90 -29.64
N GLY A 446 -6.94 5.38 -30.67
CA GLY A 446 -6.56 6.56 -31.45
C GLY A 446 -5.34 6.33 -32.36
N PHE A 447 -4.87 5.08 -32.51
CA PHE A 447 -3.88 4.72 -33.52
C PHE A 447 -4.56 4.41 -34.84
N ILE A 448 -4.00 4.95 -35.93
CA ILE A 448 -4.45 4.72 -37.30
C ILE A 448 -3.29 4.15 -38.10
N TYR A 449 -3.48 2.94 -38.62
CA TYR A 449 -2.57 2.26 -39.51
C TYR A 449 -2.95 2.51 -40.98
N LYS A 450 -2.03 2.21 -41.90
CA LYS A 450 -2.34 2.16 -43.33
C LYS A 450 -2.46 0.71 -43.75
N ALA A 451 -3.55 0.36 -44.40
CA ALA A 451 -3.76 -0.97 -44.94
C ALA A 451 -4.37 -0.96 -46.34
N VAL A 452 -4.18 -2.03 -47.09
CA VAL A 452 -4.63 -2.12 -48.50
C VAL A 452 -5.84 -3.06 -48.63
N CYS A 453 -6.69 -2.82 -49.63
CA CYS A 453 -7.87 -3.65 -49.90
C CYS A 453 -7.52 -5.08 -50.35
N ASP A 454 -8.53 -5.95 -50.47
CA ASP A 454 -8.36 -7.37 -50.88
C ASP A 454 -7.57 -7.52 -52.19
N CYS A 455 -7.83 -6.65 -53.18
CA CYS A 455 -7.22 -6.75 -54.51
C CYS A 455 -5.90 -5.95 -54.66
N GLY A 456 -5.46 -5.26 -53.60
CA GLY A 456 -4.21 -4.50 -53.61
C GLY A 456 -4.26 -3.11 -54.26
N ARG A 457 -5.40 -2.68 -54.84
CA ARG A 457 -5.49 -1.44 -55.65
C ARG A 457 -5.70 -0.15 -54.84
N LYS A 458 -6.28 -0.22 -53.65
CA LYS A 458 -6.61 0.95 -52.82
C LYS A 458 -6.02 0.83 -51.42
N VAL A 459 -5.33 1.90 -50.98
CA VAL A 459 -4.83 2.07 -49.61
C VAL A 459 -5.85 2.88 -48.81
N GLY A 460 -6.10 2.48 -47.57
CA GLY A 460 -7.02 3.17 -46.66
C GLY A 460 -6.45 3.30 -45.25
N ALA A 461 -7.03 4.23 -44.49
CA ALA A 461 -6.79 4.37 -43.07
C ALA A 461 -7.53 3.25 -42.31
N ARG A 462 -6.82 2.56 -41.44
CA ARG A 462 -7.33 1.44 -40.66
C ARG A 462 -7.16 1.75 -39.19
N GLU A 463 -8.27 1.76 -38.46
CA GLU A 463 -8.25 1.87 -37.00
C GLU A 463 -7.68 0.62 -36.34
N ASP A 464 -7.12 0.81 -35.16
CA ASP A 464 -6.58 -0.26 -34.34
C ASP A 464 -7.70 -1.17 -33.81
N PRO A 465 -7.74 -2.46 -34.20
CA PRO A 465 -8.90 -3.30 -33.93
C PRO A 465 -8.90 -3.82 -32.49
N TYR A 466 -10.07 -3.77 -31.85
CA TYR A 466 -10.32 -4.38 -30.54
C TYR A 466 -11.02 -5.74 -30.64
N ASN A 467 -11.61 -6.04 -31.79
CA ASN A 467 -12.22 -7.34 -32.06
C ASN A 467 -11.84 -7.89 -33.43
N VAL A 468 -11.98 -9.21 -33.58
CA VAL A 468 -11.55 -9.93 -34.79
C VAL A 468 -12.37 -9.53 -36.02
N LYS A 469 -13.64 -9.16 -35.82
CA LYS A 469 -14.50 -8.72 -36.92
C LYS A 469 -14.00 -7.41 -37.51
N GLN A 470 -13.64 -6.42 -36.66
CA GLN A 470 -12.96 -5.20 -37.07
C GLN A 470 -11.64 -5.52 -37.77
N ALA A 471 -10.88 -6.49 -37.23
CA ALA A 471 -9.55 -6.83 -37.76
C ALA A 471 -9.58 -7.50 -39.15
N ASN A 472 -10.46 -8.47 -39.37
CA ASN A 472 -10.39 -9.34 -40.54
C ASN A 472 -11.52 -9.11 -41.55
N TYR A 473 -12.59 -8.42 -41.17
CA TYR A 473 -13.78 -8.28 -42.01
C TYR A 473 -14.19 -6.82 -42.23
N THR A 474 -14.52 -6.05 -41.19
CA THR A 474 -15.17 -4.73 -41.30
C THR A 474 -14.37 -3.76 -42.17
N PHE A 475 -13.07 -3.59 -41.90
CA PHE A 475 -12.19 -2.73 -42.69
C PHE A 475 -12.14 -3.15 -44.16
N TYR A 476 -11.88 -4.43 -44.42
CA TYR A 476 -11.75 -4.95 -45.79
C TYR A 476 -13.07 -4.87 -46.56
N HIS A 477 -14.20 -5.10 -45.88
CA HIS A 477 -15.52 -4.96 -46.47
C HIS A 477 -15.80 -3.51 -46.89
N GLN A 478 -15.52 -2.53 -46.02
CA GLN A 478 -15.70 -1.11 -46.32
C GLN A 478 -14.81 -0.65 -47.48
N ILE A 479 -13.49 -0.88 -47.38
CA ILE A 479 -12.54 -0.45 -48.43
C ILE A 479 -12.78 -1.18 -49.76
N SER A 480 -13.34 -2.39 -49.76
CA SER A 480 -13.68 -3.11 -50.99
C SER A 480 -14.78 -2.44 -51.80
N LYS A 481 -15.74 -1.79 -51.13
CA LYS A 481 -16.82 -1.02 -51.78
C LYS A 481 -16.24 0.23 -52.43
N GLU A 482 -15.38 0.94 -51.72
CA GLU A 482 -14.73 2.14 -52.24
C GLU A 482 -13.75 1.84 -53.38
N CYS A 483 -13.04 0.70 -53.30
CA CYS A 483 -12.17 0.22 -54.37
C CYS A 483 -12.94 -0.43 -55.54
N GLN A 484 -14.22 -0.76 -55.32
CA GLN A 484 -15.07 -1.54 -56.21
C GLN A 484 -14.61 -2.98 -56.47
N CYS A 485 -13.67 -3.50 -55.67
CA CYS A 485 -13.18 -4.88 -55.79
C CYS A 485 -14.14 -5.92 -55.18
N SER A 486 -15.22 -5.47 -54.55
CA SER A 486 -16.35 -6.32 -54.18
C SER A 486 -17.09 -6.91 -55.39
N LYS A 487 -17.02 -6.25 -56.56
CA LYS A 487 -17.68 -6.67 -57.81
C LYS A 487 -16.86 -7.65 -58.66
N LEU A 488 -15.60 -7.88 -58.30
CA LEU A 488 -14.74 -8.83 -59.00
C LEU A 488 -15.22 -10.27 -58.75
N GLU A 489 -14.89 -11.18 -59.65
CA GLU A 489 -15.11 -12.62 -59.43
C GLU A 489 -14.35 -13.05 -58.17
N LYS A 490 -15.03 -13.78 -57.28
CA LYS A 490 -14.48 -14.26 -56.01
C LYS A 490 -14.83 -15.72 -55.78
N ILE A 491 -13.88 -16.45 -55.19
CA ILE A 491 -14.16 -17.77 -54.62
C ILE A 491 -14.68 -17.54 -53.19
N GLN A 492 -15.88 -18.04 -52.92
CA GLN A 492 -16.50 -17.94 -51.59
C GLN A 492 -15.96 -19.05 -50.70
N PHE A 493 -15.37 -18.67 -49.58
CA PHE A 493 -14.94 -19.64 -48.57
C PHE A 493 -16.10 -20.01 -47.64
N PRO A 494 -16.06 -21.20 -47.02
CA PRO A 494 -17.13 -21.68 -46.14
C PRO A 494 -17.44 -20.70 -45.01
N GLN A 495 -18.70 -20.28 -44.92
CA GLN A 495 -19.23 -19.41 -43.87
C GLN A 495 -20.69 -19.79 -43.59
N GLN A 496 -21.20 -19.44 -42.42
CA GLN A 496 -22.60 -19.72 -42.08
C GLN A 496 -23.56 -19.00 -43.05
N THR A 497 -24.34 -19.77 -43.81
CA THR A 497 -25.46 -19.22 -44.57
C THR A 497 -26.59 -18.91 -43.60
N LYS A 498 -26.95 -17.64 -43.45
CA LYS A 498 -28.21 -17.28 -42.77
C LYS A 498 -29.32 -17.94 -43.57
N THR A 499 -29.94 -18.99 -43.03
CA THR A 499 -31.20 -19.53 -43.55
C THR A 499 -32.23 -18.41 -43.51
N THR A 500 -32.56 -17.89 -44.68
CA THR A 500 -33.69 -17.01 -44.94
C THR A 500 -34.96 -17.75 -44.53
N LYS A 501 -35.53 -17.42 -43.37
CA LYS A 501 -36.96 -17.60 -43.15
C LYS A 501 -37.69 -16.52 -43.93
N ALA A 502 -38.57 -16.98 -44.80
CA ALA A 502 -39.35 -16.21 -45.74
C ALA A 502 -40.29 -15.19 -45.07
N SER A 503 -40.59 -14.14 -45.84
CA SER A 503 -41.77 -13.27 -45.81
C SER A 503 -42.11 -12.55 -44.49
N VAL A 504 -42.07 -11.21 -44.49
CA VAL A 504 -43.24 -10.35 -44.74
C VAL A 504 -42.80 -8.86 -44.76
N SER A 505 -43.38 -8.16 -45.73
CA SER A 505 -43.42 -6.74 -46.11
C SER A 505 -42.79 -5.64 -45.24
N GLU A 506 -42.16 -4.73 -45.98
CA GLU A 506 -41.91 -3.31 -45.73
C GLU A 506 -43.11 -2.58 -45.10
N THR A 507 -42.88 -1.81 -44.03
CA THR A 507 -43.34 -0.41 -43.96
C THR A 507 -42.56 0.39 -42.90
N GLU A 508 -42.18 1.56 -43.36
CA GLU A 508 -41.63 2.81 -42.80
C GLU A 508 -41.68 3.09 -41.28
N GLU A 509 -40.63 3.80 -40.87
CA GLU A 509 -40.38 4.39 -39.54
C GLU A 509 -41.38 5.49 -39.17
N SER A 510 -41.79 5.53 -37.89
CA SER A 510 -41.82 6.79 -37.11
C SER A 510 -42.04 6.56 -35.60
N SER A 511 -41.00 6.87 -34.83
CA SER A 511 -40.99 7.75 -33.64
C SER A 511 -41.77 7.44 -32.34
N VAL A 512 -41.04 7.68 -31.23
CA VAL A 512 -41.45 8.23 -29.91
C VAL A 512 -41.57 7.28 -28.69
N SER A 513 -40.60 7.48 -27.77
CA SER A 513 -40.55 7.33 -26.31
C SER A 513 -41.54 6.46 -25.53
N SER A 514 -41.03 5.72 -24.53
CA SER A 514 -41.40 5.91 -23.12
C SER A 514 -40.57 5.04 -22.16
N GLU A 515 -40.36 5.58 -20.96
CA GLU A 515 -39.73 4.97 -19.78
C GLU A 515 -40.62 3.88 -19.15
N ARG A 516 -40.03 2.81 -18.60
CA ARG A 516 -40.11 2.41 -17.18
C ARG A 516 -39.74 0.93 -16.89
N SER A 517 -39.01 0.80 -15.77
CA SER A 517 -39.04 -0.25 -14.72
C SER A 517 -38.68 -1.72 -14.99
N GLU A 518 -37.60 -2.11 -14.31
CA GLU A 518 -37.39 -3.24 -13.39
C GLU A 518 -37.77 -4.70 -13.74
N LYS A 519 -36.71 -5.53 -13.61
CA LYS A 519 -36.63 -6.93 -13.16
C LYS A 519 -37.31 -7.99 -14.01
N ASP A 520 -36.50 -8.91 -14.54
CA ASP A 520 -36.61 -10.30 -14.12
C ASP A 520 -35.31 -11.10 -14.33
N GLN A 521 -35.10 -12.03 -13.40
CA GLN A 521 -34.05 -13.03 -13.40
C GLN A 521 -34.42 -14.16 -14.36
N GLU A 522 -33.53 -14.52 -15.28
CA GLU A 522 -33.52 -15.87 -15.84
C GLU A 522 -32.08 -16.43 -15.77
N LYS A 523 -31.88 -17.31 -14.79
CA LYS A 523 -30.91 -18.39 -14.86
C LYS A 523 -31.50 -19.44 -15.79
N GLU A 524 -30.87 -19.67 -16.93
CA GLU A 524 -31.09 -20.89 -17.70
C GLU A 524 -29.78 -21.69 -17.78
N ASN A 525 -29.81 -22.84 -17.11
CA ASN A 525 -28.86 -23.92 -17.31
C ASN A 525 -29.21 -24.63 -18.62
N SER A 526 -28.17 -25.13 -19.31
CA SER A 526 -28.12 -26.41 -20.03
C SER A 526 -27.87 -26.37 -21.54
N SER A 527 -27.02 -27.33 -21.92
CA SER A 527 -26.59 -27.78 -23.25
C SER A 527 -25.45 -27.00 -23.91
N LEU A 528 -24.36 -27.73 -24.14
CA LEU A 528 -23.20 -27.38 -24.95
C LEU A 528 -23.65 -26.94 -26.36
N SER A 529 -23.92 -25.66 -26.54
CA SER A 529 -23.91 -25.06 -27.88
C SER A 529 -22.46 -24.78 -28.21
N GLU A 530 -21.84 -25.64 -29.02
CA GLU A 530 -20.54 -25.37 -29.62
C GLU A 530 -20.65 -24.02 -30.35
N THR A 531 -20.07 -22.98 -29.74
CA THR A 531 -20.06 -21.64 -30.29
C THR A 531 -19.29 -21.69 -31.60
N ALA A 532 -19.87 -21.17 -32.68
CA ALA A 532 -19.26 -21.21 -34.00
C ALA A 532 -17.80 -20.70 -33.96
N PRO A 533 -16.85 -21.39 -34.63
CA PRO A 533 -15.45 -21.03 -34.59
C PRO A 533 -15.24 -19.66 -35.23
N ALA A 534 -14.38 -18.83 -34.64
CA ALA A 534 -14.07 -17.51 -35.17
C ALA A 534 -13.32 -17.58 -36.52
N MET A 535 -12.51 -18.63 -36.71
CA MET A 535 -11.76 -18.95 -37.93
C MET A 535 -11.62 -20.47 -38.07
N LEU A 536 -11.47 -20.95 -39.31
CA LEU A 536 -11.26 -22.37 -39.60
C LEU A 536 -9.80 -22.79 -39.31
N THR A 537 -9.67 -23.94 -38.65
CA THR A 537 -8.40 -24.62 -38.38
C THR A 537 -8.47 -26.07 -38.85
N LEU A 538 -7.33 -26.73 -39.02
CA LEU A 538 -7.28 -28.17 -39.36
C LEU A 538 -7.90 -29.08 -38.28
N SER A 539 -8.05 -28.57 -37.06
CA SER A 539 -8.68 -29.27 -35.93
C SER A 539 -10.16 -28.88 -35.74
N THR A 540 -10.72 -28.01 -36.58
CA THR A 540 -12.13 -27.61 -36.47
C THR A 540 -13.05 -28.78 -36.79
N THR A 541 -14.04 -29.02 -35.93
CA THR A 541 -15.05 -30.07 -36.14
C THR A 541 -15.78 -29.87 -37.48
N PRO A 542 -15.87 -30.91 -38.33
CA PRO A 542 -16.59 -30.82 -39.60
C PRO A 542 -18.04 -30.33 -39.40
N GLY A 543 -18.43 -29.30 -40.15
CA GLY A 543 -19.78 -28.69 -40.09
C GLY A 543 -19.88 -27.41 -39.28
N LEU A 544 -18.89 -27.08 -38.43
CA LEU A 544 -18.82 -25.80 -37.74
C LEU A 544 -18.13 -24.74 -38.61
N LEU A 545 -18.91 -23.83 -39.20
CA LEU A 545 -18.40 -22.78 -40.07
C LEU A 545 -18.34 -21.41 -39.36
N PRO A 546 -17.39 -20.53 -39.74
CA PRO A 546 -17.32 -19.18 -39.20
C PRO A 546 -18.47 -18.31 -39.70
N ILE A 547 -18.83 -17.28 -38.91
CA ILE A 547 -19.91 -16.33 -39.24
C ILE A 547 -19.55 -15.50 -40.48
N TYR A 548 -18.26 -15.22 -40.70
CA TYR A 548 -17.72 -14.49 -41.84
C TYR A 548 -16.36 -15.05 -42.23
N SER A 549 -16.01 -14.98 -43.52
CA SER A 549 -14.67 -15.33 -43.97
C SER A 549 -13.63 -14.27 -43.59
N SER A 550 -12.57 -14.68 -42.90
CA SER A 550 -11.36 -13.85 -42.67
C SER A 550 -10.39 -13.86 -43.86
N TRP A 551 -10.64 -14.72 -44.85
CA TRP A 551 -9.87 -14.88 -46.07
C TRP A 551 -10.62 -14.30 -47.26
N SER A 552 -9.92 -13.84 -48.29
CA SER A 552 -10.54 -13.35 -49.53
C SER A 552 -9.72 -13.78 -50.73
N LEU A 553 -10.34 -14.37 -51.75
CA LEU A 553 -9.69 -14.78 -52.98
C LEU A 553 -10.43 -14.18 -54.18
N VAL A 554 -9.77 -13.25 -54.87
CA VAL A 554 -10.37 -12.42 -55.92
C VAL A 554 -9.62 -12.57 -57.24
N CYS A 555 -10.36 -12.64 -58.33
CA CYS A 555 -9.84 -12.61 -59.69
C CYS A 555 -9.75 -11.15 -60.16
N LEU A 556 -8.55 -10.67 -60.45
CA LEU A 556 -8.33 -9.33 -61.02
C LEU A 556 -8.75 -9.23 -62.49
N GLY A 557 -8.82 -10.35 -63.20
CA GLY A 557 -9.10 -10.44 -64.64
C GLY A 557 -8.08 -11.31 -65.37
N ALA A 558 -7.85 -11.02 -66.65
CA ALA A 558 -6.97 -11.79 -67.52
C ALA A 558 -5.51 -11.79 -67.05
N SER A 559 -4.81 -12.91 -67.29
CA SER A 559 -3.37 -13.10 -67.01
C SER A 559 -2.48 -12.03 -67.65
N SER A 560 -2.91 -11.42 -68.75
CA SER A 560 -2.23 -10.31 -69.44
C SER A 560 -2.16 -9.01 -68.63
N LEU A 561 -2.88 -8.90 -67.51
CA LEU A 561 -2.77 -7.77 -66.58
C LEU A 561 -1.41 -7.72 -65.89
N TYR A 562 -0.66 -8.83 -65.86
CA TYR A 562 0.71 -8.88 -65.39
C TYR A 562 1.69 -9.02 -66.56
N SER A 563 2.73 -8.19 -66.56
CA SER A 563 3.85 -8.27 -67.50
C SER A 563 5.15 -8.48 -66.73
N HIS A 564 5.87 -9.56 -67.04
CA HIS A 564 7.13 -9.89 -66.37
C HIS A 564 8.25 -8.87 -66.63
N ASN A 565 8.16 -8.07 -67.70
CA ASN A 565 9.13 -7.01 -68.02
C ASN A 565 8.84 -5.69 -67.30
N LEU A 566 7.58 -5.43 -66.95
CA LEU A 566 7.14 -4.16 -66.34
C LEU A 566 6.85 -4.29 -64.84
N GLY A 567 6.59 -5.51 -64.35
CA GLY A 567 6.15 -5.74 -62.99
C GLY A 567 4.70 -5.26 -62.76
N LEU A 568 4.36 -4.99 -61.50
CA LEU A 568 3.07 -4.43 -61.11
C LEU A 568 3.13 -2.90 -61.18
N SER A 569 2.24 -2.28 -61.97
CA SER A 569 2.17 -0.82 -62.07
C SER A 569 1.78 -0.17 -60.74
N GLU A 570 2.50 0.88 -60.33
CA GLU A 570 2.22 1.65 -59.13
C GLU A 570 0.80 2.27 -59.14
N SER A 571 0.31 2.67 -60.32
CA SER A 571 -1.06 3.21 -60.47
C SER A 571 -2.16 2.20 -60.15
N HIS A 572 -1.87 0.90 -60.30
CA HIS A 572 -2.82 -0.17 -60.01
C HIS A 572 -2.50 -0.89 -58.70
N GLN A 573 -1.26 -0.89 -58.24
CA GLN A 573 -0.80 -1.57 -57.04
C GLN A 573 0.13 -0.63 -56.25
N PRO A 574 -0.42 0.36 -55.54
CA PRO A 574 0.37 1.37 -54.84
C PRO A 574 1.06 0.81 -53.59
N GLY A 575 2.14 1.47 -53.15
CA GLY A 575 2.78 1.23 -51.84
C GLY A 575 3.92 0.21 -51.85
N PHE A 576 4.26 -0.37 -52.99
CA PHE A 576 5.44 -1.23 -53.10
C PHE A 576 6.74 -0.44 -52.93
N LEU A 577 7.68 -1.00 -52.17
CA LEU A 577 9.05 -0.50 -52.13
C LEU A 577 9.67 -0.61 -53.53
N SER A 578 10.50 0.38 -53.87
CA SER A 578 11.17 0.43 -55.18
C SER A 578 11.84 -0.90 -55.50
N SER A 579 11.66 -1.39 -56.73
CA SER A 579 12.21 -2.66 -57.26
C SER A 579 11.66 -3.97 -56.67
N THR A 580 10.62 -3.94 -55.84
CA THR A 580 10.07 -5.16 -55.18
C THR A 580 8.74 -5.64 -55.75
N ASN A 581 8.18 -4.93 -56.73
CA ASN A 581 6.85 -5.08 -57.30
C ASN A 581 6.77 -6.11 -58.46
N TYR A 582 7.53 -7.20 -58.39
CA TYR A 582 7.59 -8.23 -59.43
C TYR A 582 7.12 -9.59 -58.90
N LEU A 583 6.57 -10.43 -59.78
CA LEU A 583 6.24 -11.82 -59.48
C LEU A 583 7.37 -12.73 -59.97
N LEU A 584 7.56 -13.87 -59.30
CA LEU A 584 8.60 -14.83 -59.63
C LEU A 584 8.09 -15.83 -60.66
N PRO A 585 8.83 -16.10 -61.74
CA PRO A 585 8.52 -17.19 -62.66
C PRO A 585 8.77 -18.54 -61.99
N TRP A 586 7.77 -19.41 -61.99
CA TRP A 586 7.83 -20.78 -61.49
C TRP A 586 7.54 -21.75 -62.63
N ASP A 587 8.59 -22.45 -63.06
CA ASP A 587 8.50 -23.47 -64.10
C ASP A 587 8.17 -24.81 -63.42
N VAL A 588 7.00 -25.39 -63.75
CA VAL A 588 6.49 -26.63 -63.17
C VAL A 588 6.44 -27.72 -64.22
N LEU A 589 7.01 -28.88 -63.90
CA LEU A 589 6.94 -30.08 -64.72
C LEU A 589 5.60 -30.78 -64.48
N VAL A 590 4.76 -30.86 -65.51
CA VAL A 590 3.46 -31.53 -65.47
C VAL A 590 3.55 -32.85 -66.24
N PHE A 591 3.14 -33.93 -65.59
CA PHE A 591 3.08 -35.26 -66.18
C PHE A 591 1.71 -35.45 -66.83
N SER A 592 1.69 -35.69 -68.14
CA SER A 592 0.45 -35.97 -68.86
C SER A 592 0.06 -37.44 -68.69
N LYS A 593 -1.20 -37.67 -68.31
CA LYS A 593 -1.80 -39.01 -68.28
C LYS A 593 -2.11 -39.54 -69.68
N SER A 594 -2.09 -38.69 -70.71
CA SER A 594 -2.47 -39.05 -72.09
C SER A 594 -1.27 -39.55 -72.91
N LYS A 595 -1.37 -40.75 -73.50
CA LYS A 595 -0.48 -41.18 -74.60
C LYS A 595 -0.95 -40.52 -75.91
N GLN A 596 -0.72 -39.23 -76.09
CA GLN A 596 -0.84 -38.61 -77.43
C GLN A 596 0.42 -37.82 -77.80
N ILE A 597 1.03 -38.27 -78.89
CA ILE A 597 2.20 -37.68 -79.53
C ILE A 597 1.73 -36.46 -80.33
N TRP A 598 2.17 -35.27 -79.94
CA TRP A 598 2.03 -34.06 -80.75
C TRP A 598 3.11 -34.03 -81.84
N PRO A 599 2.78 -33.84 -83.14
CA PRO A 599 3.80 -33.79 -84.18
C PRO A 599 4.51 -32.43 -84.19
N HIS A 600 5.75 -32.41 -83.71
CA HIS A 600 6.65 -31.26 -83.87
C HIS A 600 7.22 -31.26 -85.30
N VAL A 601 6.76 -30.32 -86.12
CA VAL A 601 7.48 -29.91 -87.34
C VAL A 601 8.59 -28.94 -86.90
N ASN A 602 9.85 -29.38 -86.96
CA ASN A 602 10.93 -28.51 -87.44
C ASN A 602 12.17 -29.33 -87.83
N LYS A 603 12.53 -29.18 -89.11
CA LYS A 603 13.76 -29.66 -89.71
C LYS A 603 14.92 -28.84 -89.17
N TYR A 604 15.87 -29.47 -88.49
CA TYR A 604 17.32 -29.23 -88.64
C TYR A 604 18.05 -30.37 -87.96
N THR A 605 18.77 -31.15 -88.76
CA THR A 605 19.59 -32.28 -88.34
C THR A 605 20.91 -31.82 -87.74
N THR A 606 21.29 -32.31 -86.58
CA THR A 606 22.70 -32.58 -86.23
C THR A 606 22.78 -33.81 -85.32
N ARG A 607 23.71 -34.69 -85.67
CA ARG A 607 23.92 -36.04 -85.13
C ARG A 607 24.47 -36.01 -83.70
N GLY A 608 24.00 -36.95 -82.87
CA GLY A 608 24.85 -37.65 -81.90
C GLY A 608 24.34 -37.72 -80.47
N ARG A 609 23.70 -38.85 -80.08
CA ARG A 609 24.15 -39.85 -79.07
C ARG A 609 22.92 -40.66 -78.62
N ARG A 610 22.94 -41.99 -78.81
CA ARG A 610 21.91 -42.91 -78.33
C ARG A 610 21.90 -42.92 -76.80
N GLY A 611 20.75 -42.63 -76.20
CA GLY A 611 20.45 -42.82 -74.78
C GLY A 611 19.14 -43.59 -74.61
N ARG A 612 19.21 -44.65 -73.81
CA ARG A 612 18.18 -45.62 -73.38
C ARG A 612 16.71 -45.15 -73.40
N SER A 613 15.84 -46.03 -73.91
CA SER A 613 14.38 -45.96 -73.74
C SER A 613 13.98 -46.33 -72.31
N THR A 614 13.57 -45.35 -71.51
CA THR A 614 12.78 -45.57 -70.29
C THR A 614 11.37 -45.07 -70.57
N GLY A 615 10.35 -45.89 -70.25
CA GLY A 615 8.93 -45.59 -70.44
C GLY A 615 8.46 -44.43 -69.57
N SER A 616 8.84 -43.21 -69.92
CA SER A 616 8.40 -41.98 -69.28
C SER A 616 7.05 -41.55 -69.86
N LEU A 617 6.09 -41.28 -68.99
CA LEU A 617 4.91 -40.48 -69.31
C LEU A 617 5.35 -39.19 -70.04
N PRO A 618 4.57 -38.68 -71.02
CA PRO A 618 4.88 -37.41 -71.66
C PRO A 618 4.86 -36.28 -70.62
N GLN A 619 5.92 -35.48 -70.56
CA GLN A 619 6.08 -34.37 -69.62
C GLN A 619 6.16 -33.05 -70.40
N PHE A 620 5.53 -32.00 -69.89
CA PHE A 620 5.69 -30.63 -70.39
C PHE A 620 5.88 -29.64 -69.24
N THR A 621 6.67 -28.60 -69.48
CA THR A 621 6.92 -27.53 -68.51
C THR A 621 5.93 -26.39 -68.70
N VAL A 622 5.31 -25.93 -67.63
CA VAL A 622 4.42 -24.76 -67.64
C VAL A 622 4.98 -23.68 -66.73
N LYS A 623 4.93 -22.44 -67.19
CA LYS A 623 5.38 -21.27 -66.43
C LYS A 623 4.20 -20.57 -65.76
N VAL A 624 4.21 -20.51 -64.43
CA VAL A 624 3.26 -19.79 -63.59
C VAL A 624 3.99 -18.62 -62.93
N PHE A 625 3.35 -17.48 -62.72
CA PHE A 625 3.97 -16.39 -61.94
C PHE A 625 3.33 -16.32 -60.55
N ILE A 626 4.16 -16.35 -59.52
CA ILE A 626 3.73 -16.34 -58.12
C ILE A 626 4.45 -15.25 -57.31
N GLY A 627 3.77 -14.70 -56.31
CA GLY A 627 4.36 -13.70 -55.41
C GLY A 627 3.77 -13.79 -54.00
N VAL A 628 4.63 -13.56 -53.00
CA VAL A 628 4.27 -13.53 -51.58
C VAL A 628 4.48 -12.12 -51.05
N GLU A 629 3.39 -11.41 -50.79
CA GLU A 629 3.37 -9.99 -50.45
C GLU A 629 3.30 -9.76 -48.94
N TYR A 630 4.18 -8.88 -48.47
CA TYR A 630 4.24 -8.42 -47.08
C TYR A 630 3.85 -6.95 -47.00
N GLU A 631 3.11 -6.59 -45.94
CA GLU A 631 2.60 -5.24 -45.69
C GLU A 631 2.94 -4.82 -44.25
N CYS A 632 3.56 -3.65 -44.05
CA CYS A 632 3.79 -3.10 -42.72
C CYS A 632 2.72 -2.09 -42.31
N SER A 633 2.62 -1.77 -41.02
CA SER A 633 1.61 -0.83 -40.50
C SER A 633 1.71 0.61 -41.02
N SER A 634 2.82 0.96 -41.68
CA SER A 634 2.98 2.23 -42.41
C SER A 634 2.50 2.17 -43.87
N GLY A 635 2.04 1.01 -44.35
CA GLY A 635 1.55 0.81 -45.72
C GLY A 635 2.62 0.51 -46.77
N HIS A 636 3.88 0.26 -46.37
CA HIS A 636 4.89 -0.22 -47.33
C HIS A 636 4.68 -1.70 -47.63
N ARG A 637 4.79 -2.06 -48.90
CA ARG A 637 4.60 -3.40 -49.44
C ARG A 637 5.86 -3.90 -50.13
N PHE A 638 6.11 -5.20 -50.10
CA PHE A 638 7.20 -5.82 -50.87
C PHE A 638 6.97 -7.31 -51.04
N MET A 639 7.59 -7.89 -52.07
CA MET A 639 7.62 -9.34 -52.28
C MET A 639 8.89 -9.96 -51.69
N LEU A 640 8.81 -11.21 -51.23
CA LEU A 640 9.99 -12.03 -50.94
C LEU A 640 10.33 -12.94 -52.12
N SER A 641 11.62 -13.23 -52.30
CA SER A 641 12.12 -14.20 -53.28
C SER A 641 12.58 -15.52 -52.68
N SER A 642 12.73 -15.55 -51.36
CA SER A 642 12.94 -16.75 -50.55
C SER A 642 12.55 -16.41 -49.10
N PRO A 643 12.42 -17.38 -48.19
CA PRO A 643 12.05 -17.12 -46.79
C PRO A 643 12.93 -16.07 -46.09
N GLU A 644 14.18 -15.91 -46.51
CA GLU A 644 15.17 -15.03 -45.88
C GLU A 644 15.44 -13.73 -46.67
N ARG A 645 14.88 -13.59 -47.88
CA ARG A 645 15.31 -12.53 -48.81
C ARG A 645 14.17 -11.79 -49.47
N MET A 646 14.21 -10.46 -49.35
CA MET A 646 13.35 -9.54 -50.10
C MET A 646 13.73 -9.54 -51.59
N LEU A 647 12.71 -9.62 -52.45
CA LEU A 647 12.88 -9.54 -53.90
C LEU A 647 13.37 -8.15 -54.30
N LYS A 648 14.39 -8.10 -55.16
CA LYS A 648 14.84 -6.87 -55.84
C LYS A 648 15.10 -7.17 -57.31
N ALA A 649 14.37 -6.52 -58.20
CA ALA A 649 14.52 -6.65 -59.65
C ALA A 649 14.80 -5.28 -60.29
N MET A 650 15.78 -5.20 -61.20
CA MET A 650 16.06 -3.93 -61.87
C MET A 650 14.90 -3.57 -62.80
N PRO A 651 14.44 -2.30 -62.81
CA PRO A 651 13.38 -1.85 -63.71
C PRO A 651 13.69 -2.20 -65.18
N GLY A 652 12.73 -2.83 -65.87
CA GLY A 652 12.88 -3.23 -67.28
C GLY A 652 13.75 -4.47 -67.50
N SER A 653 14.20 -5.15 -66.44
CA SER A 653 14.93 -6.43 -66.53
C SER A 653 14.06 -7.62 -66.13
N ILE A 654 14.36 -8.79 -66.71
CA ILE A 654 13.70 -10.04 -66.34
C ILE A 654 14.19 -10.46 -64.94
N VAL A 655 13.24 -10.83 -64.07
CA VAL A 655 13.53 -11.38 -62.75
C VAL A 655 14.37 -12.66 -62.88
N LYS A 656 15.60 -12.64 -62.36
CA LYS A 656 16.53 -13.78 -62.43
C LYS A 656 16.21 -14.89 -61.42
N GLU A 657 15.47 -14.56 -60.38
CA GLU A 657 15.15 -15.47 -59.28
C GLU A 657 13.91 -16.31 -59.60
N THR A 658 13.98 -17.62 -59.34
CA THR A 658 12.89 -18.56 -59.63
C THR A 658 11.89 -18.65 -58.48
N GLY A 659 10.60 -18.81 -58.78
CA GLY A 659 9.54 -19.02 -57.79
C GLY A 659 9.62 -20.35 -57.04
N HIS A 660 10.47 -21.28 -57.48
CA HIS A 660 10.62 -22.61 -56.85
C HIS A 660 10.91 -22.53 -55.34
N LYS A 661 11.76 -21.58 -54.90
CA LYS A 661 12.11 -21.42 -53.48
C LYS A 661 10.91 -21.05 -52.61
N ILE A 662 10.01 -20.19 -53.09
CA ILE A 662 8.82 -19.78 -52.32
C ILE A 662 7.68 -20.79 -52.42
N ALA A 663 7.72 -21.70 -53.40
CA ALA A 663 6.73 -22.76 -53.54
C ALA A 663 7.03 -23.97 -52.64
N GLU A 664 8.31 -24.32 -52.50
CA GLU A 664 8.78 -25.52 -51.77
C GLU A 664 9.26 -25.24 -50.34
N SER A 665 9.20 -23.99 -49.86
CA SER A 665 9.67 -23.64 -48.50
C SER A 665 8.55 -23.03 -47.66
N ASP A 666 8.64 -23.20 -46.35
CA ASP A 666 7.85 -22.44 -45.40
C ASP A 666 8.22 -20.95 -45.52
N MET A 667 7.20 -20.08 -45.62
CA MET A 667 7.38 -18.63 -45.69
C MET A 667 7.09 -18.01 -44.33
N PRO A 668 7.92 -17.06 -43.82
CA PRO A 668 7.66 -16.44 -42.53
C PRO A 668 6.37 -15.62 -42.57
N LEU A 669 5.58 -15.63 -41.49
CA LEU A 669 4.37 -14.79 -41.42
C LEU A 669 4.74 -13.31 -41.22
N TYR A 670 5.91 -13.02 -40.63
CA TYR A 670 6.41 -11.68 -40.36
C TYR A 670 7.84 -11.51 -40.87
N PHE A 671 8.13 -10.38 -41.52
CA PHE A 671 9.44 -10.05 -42.08
C PHE A 671 9.80 -8.58 -41.81
N PRO A 672 11.07 -8.23 -41.52
CA PRO A 672 11.47 -6.84 -41.26
C PRO A 672 11.28 -5.95 -42.49
N CYS A 673 10.58 -4.82 -42.31
CA CYS A 673 10.38 -3.82 -43.35
C CYS A 673 11.56 -2.85 -43.41
N ALA A 674 11.99 -2.47 -44.62
CA ALA A 674 13.03 -1.45 -44.84
C ALA A 674 12.55 -0.01 -44.61
N CYS A 675 11.56 0.21 -43.73
CA CYS A 675 11.08 1.55 -43.41
C CYS A 675 11.98 2.20 -42.35
N ARG A 676 12.00 3.54 -42.27
CA ARG A 676 12.82 4.28 -41.29
C ARG A 676 12.59 3.85 -39.83
N ALA A 677 11.40 3.36 -39.52
CA ALA A 677 11.00 2.93 -38.19
C ALA A 677 11.30 1.43 -37.90
N GLY A 678 11.89 0.69 -38.85
CA GLY A 678 12.29 -0.72 -38.64
C GLY A 678 11.13 -1.67 -38.28
N LYS A 679 9.91 -1.36 -38.73
CA LYS A 679 8.70 -2.11 -38.37
C LYS A 679 8.69 -3.51 -38.98
N LEU A 680 7.99 -4.44 -38.35
CA LEU A 680 7.66 -5.73 -38.96
C LEU A 680 6.54 -5.56 -40.00
N ALA A 681 6.68 -6.25 -41.13
CA ALA A 681 5.64 -6.43 -42.14
C ALA A 681 5.06 -7.83 -42.01
N GLN A 682 3.74 -7.96 -42.20
CA GLN A 682 3.04 -9.24 -42.15
C GLN A 682 2.76 -9.73 -43.58
N LEU A 683 2.83 -11.04 -43.81
CA LEU A 683 2.35 -11.65 -45.04
C LEU A 683 0.84 -11.42 -45.15
N MET A 684 0.45 -10.61 -46.14
CA MET A 684 -0.95 -10.20 -46.31
C MET A 684 -1.57 -10.70 -47.61
N ARG A 685 -0.78 -10.96 -48.68
CA ARG A 685 -1.34 -11.40 -49.96
C ARG A 685 -0.47 -12.43 -50.70
N LEU A 686 -1.13 -13.31 -51.44
CA LEU A 686 -0.51 -14.13 -52.48
C LEU A 686 -1.01 -13.72 -53.86
N HIS A 687 -0.10 -13.67 -54.81
CA HIS A 687 -0.37 -13.32 -56.20
C HIS A 687 -0.13 -14.55 -57.06
N VAL A 688 -1.09 -14.92 -57.91
CA VAL A 688 -0.95 -16.05 -58.83
C VAL A 688 -1.47 -15.68 -60.20
N VAL A 689 -0.61 -15.76 -61.22
CA VAL A 689 -0.98 -15.59 -62.62
C VAL A 689 -0.98 -16.96 -63.28
N THR A 690 -2.17 -17.45 -63.62
CA THR A 690 -2.35 -18.77 -64.21
C THR A 690 -2.04 -18.76 -65.72
N PRO A 691 -1.45 -19.83 -66.24
CA PRO A 691 -1.02 -19.92 -67.64
C PRO A 691 -2.20 -20.16 -68.58
N LYS A 692 -1.95 -20.03 -69.89
CA LYS A 692 -2.89 -20.45 -70.96
C LYS A 692 -2.87 -21.96 -71.23
N ALA A 693 -1.88 -22.67 -70.70
CA ALA A 693 -1.74 -24.11 -70.86
C ALA A 693 -2.89 -24.86 -70.14
N PRO A 694 -3.28 -26.08 -70.60
CA PRO A 694 -4.37 -26.87 -70.03
C PRO A 694 -4.01 -27.49 -68.67
N VAL A 695 -3.78 -26.66 -67.66
CA VAL A 695 -3.44 -27.07 -66.29
C VAL A 695 -4.34 -26.39 -65.27
N HIS A 696 -4.59 -27.08 -64.14
CA HIS A 696 -5.24 -26.51 -62.96
C HIS A 696 -4.17 -26.01 -61.98
N CYS A 697 -4.14 -24.70 -61.75
CA CYS A 697 -3.42 -24.14 -60.62
C CYS A 697 -4.30 -24.21 -59.36
N THR A 698 -3.72 -24.56 -58.22
CA THR A 698 -4.43 -24.70 -56.93
C THR A 698 -3.72 -23.95 -55.81
N LEU A 699 -4.50 -23.52 -54.80
CA LEU A 699 -4.03 -22.90 -53.58
C LEU A 699 -4.50 -23.68 -52.34
N ASP A 700 -3.56 -24.08 -51.47
CA ASP A 700 -3.83 -24.73 -50.18
C ASP A 700 -3.03 -24.06 -49.04
N PRO A 701 -3.33 -22.79 -48.71
CA PRO A 701 -2.55 -22.04 -47.72
C PRO A 701 -2.87 -22.51 -46.31
N LYS A 702 -1.82 -22.89 -45.57
CA LYS A 702 -1.89 -23.30 -44.17
C LYS A 702 -0.99 -22.42 -43.32
N VAL A 703 -1.55 -21.69 -42.37
CA VAL A 703 -0.79 -20.75 -41.53
C VAL A 703 -0.71 -21.26 -40.11
N GLN A 704 0.50 -21.31 -39.56
CA GLN A 704 0.77 -21.59 -38.17
C GLN A 704 1.32 -20.31 -37.50
N PRO A 705 0.54 -19.63 -36.63
CA PRO A 705 0.94 -18.35 -36.04
C PRO A 705 1.96 -18.48 -34.90
N GLY A 706 2.32 -19.71 -34.50
CA GLY A 706 3.38 -19.96 -33.54
C GLY A 706 3.57 -21.46 -33.27
N PRO A 707 4.67 -21.86 -32.61
CA PRO A 707 4.88 -23.25 -32.22
C PRO A 707 3.75 -23.73 -31.30
N GLY A 708 3.15 -24.88 -31.63
CA GLY A 708 2.00 -25.44 -30.87
C GLY A 708 0.65 -24.77 -31.15
N ALA A 709 0.59 -23.69 -31.93
CA ALA A 709 -0.66 -23.07 -32.34
C ALA A 709 -1.38 -23.92 -33.41
N PRO A 710 -2.72 -23.86 -33.48
CA PRO A 710 -3.50 -24.55 -34.50
C PRO A 710 -3.14 -24.01 -35.89
N ILE A 711 -3.31 -24.88 -36.90
CA ILE A 711 -3.03 -24.54 -38.29
C ILE A 711 -4.30 -24.00 -38.92
N PHE A 712 -4.27 -22.74 -39.32
CA PHE A 712 -5.39 -22.03 -39.94
C PHE A 712 -5.44 -22.29 -41.44
N THR A 713 -6.65 -22.52 -41.95
CA THR A 713 -6.91 -22.78 -43.38
C THR A 713 -8.14 -21.99 -43.85
N PRO A 714 -8.22 -21.58 -45.13
CA PRO A 714 -9.43 -20.98 -45.70
C PRO A 714 -10.58 -22.00 -45.90
N THR A 715 -10.28 -23.29 -46.05
CA THR A 715 -11.27 -24.35 -46.27
C THR A 715 -10.76 -25.71 -45.80
N THR A 716 -11.67 -26.62 -45.42
CA THR A 716 -11.37 -28.02 -45.09
C THR A 716 -11.62 -28.99 -46.26
N GLU A 717 -12.16 -28.49 -47.38
CA GLU A 717 -12.56 -29.29 -48.56
C GLU A 717 -11.38 -29.60 -49.52
N GLY A 718 -10.17 -29.15 -49.18
CA GLY A 718 -8.95 -29.36 -49.97
C GLY A 718 -8.51 -28.15 -50.80
N PRO A 719 -7.52 -28.32 -51.70
CA PRO A 719 -6.93 -27.22 -52.47
C PRO A 719 -7.93 -26.49 -53.38
N THR A 720 -7.91 -25.15 -53.32
CA THR A 720 -8.81 -24.29 -54.10
C THR A 720 -8.32 -24.16 -55.55
N LYS A 721 -9.14 -24.59 -56.52
CA LYS A 721 -8.81 -24.50 -57.96
C LYS A 721 -9.00 -23.09 -58.50
N LEU A 722 -8.03 -22.62 -59.28
CA LEU A 722 -8.04 -21.31 -59.95
C LEU A 722 -8.42 -21.46 -61.43
N THR A 723 -9.11 -20.44 -61.96
CA THR A 723 -9.43 -20.39 -63.40
C THR A 723 -8.17 -20.17 -64.25
N GLN A 724 -8.18 -20.68 -65.47
CA GLN A 724 -7.07 -20.55 -66.42
C GLN A 724 -6.92 -19.12 -66.94
N SER A 725 -5.71 -18.80 -67.43
CA SER A 725 -5.42 -17.52 -68.10
C SER A 725 -5.84 -16.28 -67.29
N ALA A 726 -5.79 -16.34 -65.97
CA ALA A 726 -6.32 -15.33 -65.05
C ALA A 726 -5.28 -14.89 -64.02
N TYR A 727 -5.50 -13.73 -63.40
CA TYR A 727 -4.70 -13.21 -62.31
C TYR A 727 -5.51 -13.19 -61.02
N TRP A 728 -5.12 -14.02 -60.07
CA TRP A 728 -5.73 -14.17 -58.76
C TRP A 728 -4.90 -13.53 -57.65
N ILE A 729 -5.59 -12.93 -56.67
CA ILE A 729 -5.00 -12.43 -55.42
C ILE A 729 -5.75 -13.04 -54.25
N MET A 730 -4.99 -13.66 -53.33
CA MET A 730 -5.50 -14.15 -52.06
C MET A 730 -5.05 -13.25 -50.92
N ARG A 731 -5.98 -12.70 -50.13
CA ARG A 731 -5.69 -11.92 -48.93
C ARG A 731 -5.80 -12.79 -47.67
N PHE A 732 -4.80 -12.65 -46.81
CA PHE A 732 -4.65 -13.37 -45.55
C PHE A 732 -5.30 -12.60 -44.38
N PRO A 733 -5.73 -13.29 -43.31
CA PRO A 733 -6.18 -12.67 -42.07
C PRO A 733 -5.11 -11.75 -41.48
N TYR A 734 -5.54 -10.63 -40.89
CA TYR A 734 -4.65 -9.72 -40.16
C TYR A 734 -4.37 -10.24 -38.75
N VAL A 735 -5.40 -10.75 -38.06
CA VAL A 735 -5.27 -11.41 -36.75
C VAL A 735 -5.73 -12.87 -36.86
N TYR A 736 -5.02 -13.79 -36.21
CA TYR A 736 -5.39 -15.21 -36.12
C TYR A 736 -5.97 -15.50 -34.73
N ILE A 737 -7.11 -16.18 -34.66
CA ILE A 737 -7.82 -16.50 -33.40
C ILE A 737 -8.37 -17.92 -33.40
N SER A 738 -8.15 -18.67 -32.31
CA SER A 738 -8.82 -19.95 -32.02
C SER A 738 -9.37 -19.91 -30.61
N ASP A 739 -10.55 -20.50 -30.35
CA ASP A 739 -11.06 -20.73 -28.99
C ASP A 739 -11.07 -19.49 -28.05
N LYS A 740 -11.25 -18.29 -28.62
CA LYS A 740 -11.21 -16.97 -27.97
C LYS A 740 -9.81 -16.44 -27.60
N GLU A 741 -8.73 -17.13 -27.94
CA GLU A 741 -7.35 -16.67 -27.84
C GLU A 741 -6.83 -16.13 -29.17
N HIS A 742 -6.37 -14.88 -29.20
CA HIS A 742 -5.72 -14.29 -30.35
C HIS A 742 -4.20 -14.48 -30.27
N TYR A 743 -3.58 -14.79 -31.40
CA TYR A 743 -2.14 -15.02 -31.46
C TYR A 743 -1.41 -13.72 -31.78
N ASN A 744 -0.55 -13.29 -30.85
CA ASN A 744 0.33 -12.15 -31.02
C ASN A 744 1.46 -12.44 -32.01
N VAL A 745 2.13 -11.39 -32.47
CA VAL A 745 3.27 -11.46 -33.40
C VAL A 745 4.34 -12.39 -32.83
N ASN A 746 4.71 -13.43 -33.58
CA ASN A 746 5.71 -14.43 -33.20
C ASN A 746 6.69 -14.64 -34.35
N GLY A 747 8.00 -14.63 -34.06
CA GLY A 747 9.05 -14.82 -35.07
C GLY A 747 9.08 -16.23 -35.70
N ALA A 748 8.51 -17.22 -35.04
CA ALA A 748 8.38 -18.59 -35.56
C ALA A 748 7.07 -18.83 -36.34
N ALA A 749 6.24 -17.80 -36.51
CA ALA A 749 5.02 -17.88 -37.29
C ALA A 749 5.33 -18.05 -38.79
N ARG A 750 4.61 -18.95 -39.46
CA ARG A 750 4.89 -19.34 -40.85
C ARG A 750 3.64 -19.73 -41.64
N LEU A 751 3.68 -19.46 -42.93
CA LEU A 751 2.88 -20.10 -43.96
C LEU A 751 3.61 -21.40 -44.36
N LEU A 752 2.97 -22.53 -44.14
CA LEU A 752 3.54 -23.85 -44.40
C LEU A 752 3.69 -24.08 -45.91
N GLN A 753 4.74 -24.81 -46.30
CA GLN A 753 4.99 -25.23 -47.68
C GLN A 753 3.83 -26.04 -48.28
N GLY A 754 3.81 -26.16 -49.62
CA GLY A 754 2.72 -26.85 -50.33
C GLY A 754 1.52 -25.96 -50.63
N VAL A 755 1.70 -24.64 -50.55
CA VAL A 755 0.64 -23.65 -50.83
C VAL A 755 0.20 -23.68 -52.29
N PHE A 756 1.14 -23.84 -53.22
CA PHE A 756 0.88 -23.78 -54.65
C PHE A 756 0.94 -25.18 -55.26
N GLY A 757 -0.06 -25.54 -56.06
CA GLY A 757 -0.07 -26.81 -56.81
C GLY A 757 -0.42 -26.60 -58.27
N VAL A 758 0.15 -27.42 -59.16
CA VAL A 758 -0.21 -27.45 -60.59
C VAL A 758 -0.44 -28.89 -61.01
N THR A 759 -1.64 -29.19 -61.53
CA THR A 759 -2.00 -30.51 -62.05
C THR A 759 -2.49 -30.40 -63.48
N GLU A 760 -2.39 -31.48 -64.26
CA GLU A 760 -3.01 -31.56 -65.58
C GLU A 760 -4.54 -31.40 -65.46
N MET A 761 -5.18 -30.75 -66.44
CA MET A 761 -6.63 -30.80 -66.56
C MET A 761 -7.02 -32.12 -67.21
N ASP A 762 -7.86 -32.91 -66.52
CA ASP A 762 -8.52 -34.04 -67.16
C ASP A 762 -9.47 -33.45 -68.24
N GLN A 763 -9.24 -33.79 -69.52
CA GLN A 763 -10.04 -33.29 -70.66
C GLN A 763 -11.44 -33.87 -70.68
#